data_AF-A0A1H4YVQ5-F1
#
_entry.id   AF-A0A1H4YVQ5-F1
#
_cell.length_a   1.000
_cell.length_b   1.000
_cell.length_c   1.000
_cell.angle_alpha   90.00
_cell.angle_beta   90.00
_cell.angle_gamma   90.00
#
_symmetry.space_group_name_H-M   'P 1'
#
loop_
_entity.id
_entity.type
_entity.pdbx_description
1 polymer ?
#
loop_
_entity_poly.entity_id
_entity_poly.type
_entity_poly.pdbx_seq_one_letter_code
_entity_poly.pdbx_strand_id
1 'polypeptide(L)'
;MGQRIGELLTCKPLPFLVGAVAILALAAIPIGKLELGLDFAAPSDKAAVQMQSEAFGAGKSSPLVAVVDTQGKGDLKAATQRFADEARTLPGIAHDGVIGPVPNATGDAAQFVIVPESGPSTKQTATLLDELRDRAETVGGATSTYIGIGGAAAINADFSETLTSKLPLYLIVVVGLAILLLMIVFRSVIIPVIASLGFLLSIAATFGVTVGFFQDGWLGWIAPEERGPILVFMPIFLIGIVFGLAMDYQVFLVSRMREEHHHGAPALEAIRIGYRSGARVVTAAAVIMISVFAGFTLSSMTFLKLMGFSMAAAIVFDAFLVRMIIMPTAMAVLGERAWWIPRWLDKVLPRIDVEGDGLREKKSPDAEADTAPVGQVPAAVPVPAAAPVLHAGTTRRTVPAPIAPMAPAPSGGAPVPVGTGPAPRVISRGTAELAELKASNRALVAELSELRSDYRSLSAHARLQAESVTDPVRFEIGVTAGTARAGTLHTAHGAVATPAFVASAPLATIPGVDPASAAALGAGAATVDGARLKVHPGAETIEEAGGLASFAGWNVPLFVDVSAPSSDPEAAVTAAYRLGGEIVFAPAAASGARRALAEHNWLTAQRRGEMSLWATVPVRLAHDRAALRELLARHEDDIRSGGLGFGGVRIVEATGDPQAGDAVALLTAALDEARPRYLAAVRGPEELLHAIDAGIDLVESAAPQELAARGIALTADGPIAVSTPRFRDDLRPLDAEGGREGATPSAIRAYVHHLYRIDAPSAVQSVTRHNLRFLAELTAGARRAIGEGRYPAYRDAFLHRFTAESGTSELPTGEVTVPTA
;
A
#
# COMPACT_ATOMS: atom_id res chain seq x y z
N MET A 1 -5.60 51.96 22.26
CA MET A 1 -5.83 50.73 23.04
C MET A 1 -4.53 50.15 23.60
N GLY A 2 -3.52 49.82 22.76
CA GLY A 2 -2.24 49.27 23.23
C GLY A 2 -1.48 50.08 24.30
N GLN A 3 -1.50 51.42 24.21
CA GLN A 3 -0.90 52.30 25.22
C GLN A 3 -1.54 52.14 26.61
N ARG A 4 -2.88 52.12 26.69
CA ARG A 4 -3.61 51.95 27.96
C ARG A 4 -3.36 50.58 28.59
N ILE A 5 -3.18 49.54 27.77
CA ILE A 5 -2.87 48.18 28.25
C ILE A 5 -1.45 48.12 28.80
N GLY A 6 -0.46 48.70 28.09
CA GLY A 6 0.92 48.78 28.57
C GLY A 6 1.06 49.57 29.87
N GLU A 7 0.35 50.70 30.01
CA GLU A 7 0.28 51.47 31.25
C GLU A 7 -0.34 50.66 32.40
N LEU A 8 -1.42 49.92 32.13
CA LEU A 8 -2.11 49.09 33.13
C LEU A 8 -1.23 47.93 33.62
N LEU A 9 -0.54 47.24 32.70
CA LEU A 9 0.39 46.14 33.01
C LEU A 9 1.60 46.63 33.82
N THR A 10 2.12 47.83 33.52
CA THR A 10 3.29 48.37 34.22
C THR A 10 2.95 49.02 35.57
N CYS A 11 1.73 49.54 35.76
CA CYS A 11 1.30 50.14 37.03
C CYS A 11 0.93 49.11 38.11
N LYS A 12 0.44 47.92 37.73
CA LYS A 12 0.11 46.83 38.66
C LYS A 12 0.63 45.48 38.13
N PRO A 13 1.95 45.27 38.06
CA PRO A 13 2.49 44.12 37.33
C PRO A 13 2.28 42.78 38.05
N LEU A 14 2.31 42.75 39.39
CA LEU A 14 2.24 41.50 40.15
C LEU A 14 0.92 40.71 39.93
N PRO A 15 -0.28 41.32 40.02
CA PRO A 15 -1.53 40.61 39.79
C PRO A 15 -1.67 40.01 38.39
N PHE A 16 -1.21 40.73 37.36
CA PHE A 16 -1.25 40.23 35.98
C PHE A 16 -0.24 39.12 35.72
N LEU A 17 0.97 39.24 36.27
CA LEU A 17 1.99 38.19 36.21
C LEU A 17 1.50 36.90 36.88
N VAL A 18 1.04 37.00 38.13
CA VAL A 18 0.53 35.84 38.89
C VAL A 18 -0.71 35.25 38.22
N GLY A 19 -1.62 36.09 37.73
CA GLY A 19 -2.82 35.63 37.01
C GLY A 19 -2.48 34.87 35.73
N ALA A 20 -1.57 35.38 34.89
CA ALA A 20 -1.17 34.72 33.66
C ALA A 20 -0.41 33.41 33.93
N VAL A 21 0.50 33.39 34.89
CA VAL A 21 1.21 32.18 35.31
C VAL A 21 0.23 31.14 35.88
N ALA A 22 -0.74 31.56 36.70
CA ALA A 22 -1.76 30.67 37.25
C ALA A 22 -2.65 30.07 36.16
N ILE A 23 -3.07 30.86 35.16
CA ILE A 23 -3.86 30.36 34.02
C ILE A 23 -3.07 29.30 33.26
N LEU A 24 -1.80 29.57 32.92
CA LEU A 24 -0.96 28.60 32.21
C LEU A 24 -0.69 27.35 33.06
N ALA A 25 -0.42 27.51 34.35
CA ALA A 25 -0.17 26.39 35.27
C ALA A 25 -1.41 25.50 35.41
N LEU A 26 -2.61 26.10 35.53
CA LEU A 26 -3.88 25.36 35.57
C LEU A 26 -4.13 24.63 34.24
N ALA A 27 -3.89 25.29 33.11
CA ALA A 27 -4.00 24.69 31.79
C ALA A 27 -3.00 23.54 31.58
N ALA A 28 -1.84 23.59 32.24
CA ALA A 28 -0.81 22.57 32.17
C ALA A 28 -1.10 21.33 33.02
N ILE A 29 -2.02 21.38 34.00
CA ILE A 29 -2.30 20.26 34.92
C ILE A 29 -2.50 18.91 34.20
N PRO A 30 -3.27 18.80 33.11
CA PRO A 30 -3.51 17.51 32.47
C PRO A 30 -2.27 16.91 31.79
N ILE A 31 -1.17 17.65 31.61
CA ILE A 31 0.05 17.13 30.97
C ILE A 31 0.62 15.89 31.68
N GLY A 32 0.38 15.74 32.98
CA GLY A 32 0.81 14.55 33.73
C GLY A 32 0.16 13.24 33.27
N LYS A 33 -0.93 13.31 32.50
CA LYS A 33 -1.60 12.18 31.88
C LYS A 33 -1.21 11.94 30.42
N LEU A 34 -0.24 12.68 29.90
CA LEU A 34 0.12 12.63 28.48
C LEU A 34 0.52 11.21 28.05
N GLU A 35 -0.33 10.60 27.23
CA GLU A 35 -0.01 9.36 26.52
C GLU A 35 0.46 9.67 25.09
N LEU A 36 1.60 9.10 24.70
CA LEU A 36 2.19 9.24 23.36
C LEU A 36 2.10 7.92 22.60
N GLY A 37 1.79 7.98 21.30
CA GLY A 37 1.67 6.79 20.45
C GLY A 37 1.70 7.11 18.96
N LEU A 38 1.60 6.07 18.14
CA LEU A 38 1.52 6.18 16.67
C LEU A 38 0.16 5.63 16.22
N ASP A 39 -0.81 6.52 16.13
CA ASP A 39 -2.16 6.21 15.66
C ASP A 39 -2.54 7.19 14.54
N PHE A 40 -2.47 6.71 13.30
CA PHE A 40 -2.85 7.45 12.10
C PHE A 40 -4.22 7.05 11.56
N ALA A 41 -4.94 6.17 12.28
CA ALA A 41 -6.18 5.58 11.79
C ALA A 41 -7.26 6.66 11.60
N ALA A 42 -7.92 6.64 10.45
CA ALA A 42 -9.13 7.43 10.24
C ALA A 42 -10.24 6.91 11.18
N PRO A 43 -11.27 7.73 11.50
CA PRO A 43 -12.38 7.28 12.34
C PRO A 43 -13.06 5.98 11.84
N SER A 44 -13.15 5.78 10.52
CA SER A 44 -13.65 4.55 9.89
C SER A 44 -12.77 3.34 10.19
N ASP A 45 -11.45 3.53 10.17
CA ASP A 45 -10.48 2.46 10.37
C ASP A 45 -10.46 2.03 11.84
N LYS A 46 -10.67 2.97 12.77
CA LYS A 46 -10.82 2.68 14.20
C LYS A 46 -12.02 1.78 14.49
N ALA A 47 -13.15 2.01 13.83
CA ALA A 47 -14.32 1.14 13.97
C ALA A 47 -14.04 -0.28 13.45
N ALA A 48 -13.36 -0.41 12.30
CA ALA A 48 -12.97 -1.71 11.75
C ALA A 48 -11.99 -2.46 12.66
N VAL A 49 -10.97 -1.77 13.18
CA VAL A 49 -10.02 -2.32 14.16
C VAL A 49 -10.72 -2.72 15.46
N GLN A 50 -11.70 -1.93 15.91
CA GLN A 50 -12.47 -2.26 17.10
C GLN A 50 -13.36 -3.49 16.89
N MET A 51 -14.05 -3.60 15.76
CA MET A 51 -14.80 -4.81 15.41
C MET A 51 -13.88 -6.03 15.29
N GLN A 52 -12.68 -5.88 14.72
CA GLN A 52 -11.68 -6.95 14.65
C GLN A 52 -11.20 -7.37 16.05
N SER A 53 -10.98 -6.40 16.94
CA SER A 53 -10.60 -6.63 18.33
C SER A 53 -11.70 -7.35 19.11
N GLU A 54 -12.96 -6.94 18.95
CA GLU A 54 -14.11 -7.56 19.62
C GLU A 54 -14.37 -8.98 19.11
N ALA A 55 -14.24 -9.22 17.80
CA ALA A 55 -14.52 -10.51 17.19
C ALA A 55 -13.37 -11.53 17.32
N PHE A 56 -12.12 -11.07 17.29
CA PHE A 56 -10.95 -11.95 17.17
C PHE A 56 -9.88 -11.77 18.25
N GLY A 57 -10.09 -10.86 19.21
CA GLY A 57 -9.15 -10.52 20.27
C GLY A 57 -8.27 -9.31 19.90
N ALA A 58 -7.99 -8.45 20.89
CA ALA A 58 -7.35 -7.16 20.68
C ALA A 58 -5.96 -7.24 20.03
N GLY A 59 -5.14 -8.23 20.39
CA GLY A 59 -3.78 -8.36 19.84
C GLY A 59 -3.70 -8.94 18.43
N LYS A 60 -4.80 -9.44 17.83
CA LYS A 60 -4.78 -9.84 16.41
C LYS A 60 -4.71 -8.67 15.44
N SER A 61 -5.09 -7.47 15.88
CA SER A 61 -5.00 -6.25 15.07
C SER A 61 -3.55 -5.84 14.76
N SER A 62 -2.57 -6.31 15.55
CA SER A 62 -1.15 -5.99 15.37
C SER A 62 -0.27 -7.03 16.06
N PRO A 63 -0.11 -8.23 15.46
CA PRO A 63 0.75 -9.25 16.02
C PRO A 63 2.23 -8.81 16.00
N LEU A 64 2.98 -9.33 16.96
CA LEU A 64 4.44 -9.24 16.98
C LEU A 64 5.03 -10.31 16.07
N VAL A 65 6.22 -10.05 15.52
CA VAL A 65 6.92 -11.00 14.65
C VAL A 65 8.27 -11.29 15.26
N ALA A 66 8.59 -12.55 15.54
CA ALA A 66 9.93 -12.94 15.94
C ALA A 66 10.67 -13.56 14.76
N VAL A 67 11.92 -13.16 14.52
CA VAL A 67 12.78 -13.71 13.48
C VAL A 67 14.00 -14.34 14.15
N VAL A 68 14.23 -15.62 13.88
CA VAL A 68 15.38 -16.40 14.34
C VAL A 68 16.31 -16.60 13.15
N ASP A 69 17.56 -16.16 13.25
CA ASP A 69 18.59 -16.24 12.20
C ASP A 69 19.88 -16.84 12.77
N THR A 70 20.32 -17.97 12.21
CA THR A 70 21.51 -18.70 12.67
C THR A 70 22.83 -18.04 12.31
N GLN A 71 22.82 -17.06 11.38
CA GLN A 71 24.01 -16.42 10.81
C GLN A 71 25.08 -17.43 10.36
N GLY A 72 24.64 -18.62 9.91
CA GLY A 72 25.49 -19.72 9.45
C GLY A 72 26.30 -20.44 10.54
N LYS A 73 26.00 -20.24 11.83
CA LYS A 73 26.77 -20.80 12.96
C LYS A 73 25.93 -21.54 14.02
N GLY A 74 24.61 -21.37 14.02
CA GLY A 74 23.70 -21.94 15.02
C GLY A 74 22.81 -23.09 14.50
N ASP A 75 22.21 -23.84 15.43
CA ASP A 75 21.16 -24.82 15.13
C ASP A 75 19.78 -24.13 15.18
N LEU A 76 19.22 -23.88 13.99
CA LEU A 76 17.91 -23.23 13.84
C LEU A 76 16.81 -24.00 14.57
N LYS A 77 16.84 -25.34 14.55
CA LYS A 77 15.78 -26.16 15.12
C LYS A 77 15.80 -26.08 16.65
N ALA A 78 16.98 -26.16 17.25
CA ALA A 78 17.13 -25.98 18.70
C ALA A 78 16.74 -24.58 19.16
N ALA A 79 17.16 -23.54 18.42
CA ALA A 79 16.82 -22.15 18.73
C ALA A 79 15.31 -21.86 18.62
N THR A 80 14.68 -22.31 17.53
CA THR A 80 13.24 -22.13 17.30
C THR A 80 12.39 -22.88 18.32
N GLN A 81 12.74 -24.13 18.65
CA GLN A 81 12.03 -24.90 19.68
C GLN A 81 12.12 -24.22 21.04
N ARG A 82 13.33 -23.86 21.47
CA ARG A 82 13.56 -23.23 22.77
C ARG A 82 12.88 -21.88 22.89
N PHE A 83 12.94 -21.05 21.84
CA PHE A 83 12.26 -19.77 21.82
C PHE A 83 10.73 -19.94 21.89
N ALA A 84 10.16 -20.88 21.12
CA ALA A 84 8.72 -21.13 21.16
C ALA A 84 8.25 -21.60 22.55
N ASP A 85 9.03 -22.47 23.20
CA ASP A 85 8.71 -22.97 24.54
C ASP A 85 8.79 -21.87 25.59
N GLU A 86 9.83 -21.02 25.56
CA GLU A 86 9.94 -19.88 26.47
C GLU A 86 8.87 -18.82 26.21
N ALA A 87 8.61 -18.47 24.94
CA ALA A 87 7.58 -17.50 24.57
C ALA A 87 6.20 -17.93 25.09
N ARG A 88 5.81 -19.20 24.93
CA ARG A 88 4.52 -19.72 25.42
C ARG A 88 4.32 -19.62 26.94
N THR A 89 5.39 -19.44 27.72
CA THR A 89 5.27 -19.27 29.18
C THR A 89 4.99 -17.84 29.62
N LEU A 90 5.12 -16.86 28.70
CA LEU A 90 4.93 -15.46 29.05
C LEU A 90 3.44 -15.12 29.22
N PRO A 91 3.08 -14.41 30.32
CA PRO A 91 1.72 -13.94 30.50
C PRO A 91 1.37 -12.84 29.48
N GLY A 92 0.17 -12.89 28.91
CA GLY A 92 -0.33 -11.88 27.98
C GLY A 92 -0.17 -12.22 26.49
N ILE A 93 0.35 -13.41 26.15
CA ILE A 93 0.21 -14.00 24.81
C ILE A 93 -1.12 -14.77 24.77
N ALA A 94 -1.88 -14.60 23.68
CA ALA A 94 -3.16 -15.29 23.51
C ALA A 94 -2.99 -16.82 23.52
N HIS A 95 -4.05 -17.56 23.84
CA HIS A 95 -4.05 -19.02 23.74
C HIS A 95 -3.68 -19.45 22.30
N ASP A 96 -2.67 -20.31 22.16
CA ASP A 96 -2.03 -20.68 20.87
C ASP A 96 -1.51 -19.49 20.04
N GLY A 97 -1.18 -18.39 20.72
CA GLY A 97 -0.75 -17.13 20.11
C GLY A 97 0.66 -17.16 19.51
N VAL A 98 1.44 -18.23 19.71
CA VAL A 98 2.76 -18.41 19.10
C VAL A 98 2.64 -19.33 17.88
N ILE A 99 2.59 -18.72 16.70
CA ILE A 99 2.35 -19.38 15.40
C ILE A 99 3.68 -19.49 14.64
N GLY A 100 4.06 -20.70 14.24
CA GLY A 100 5.35 -21.00 13.58
C GLY A 100 6.10 -22.16 14.28
N PRO A 101 7.40 -22.37 13.98
CA PRO A 101 8.25 -21.58 13.09
C PRO A 101 7.94 -21.81 11.61
N VAL A 102 8.03 -20.76 10.80
CA VAL A 102 8.06 -20.86 9.33
C VAL A 102 9.49 -20.60 8.86
N PRO A 103 10.24 -21.63 8.40
CA PRO A 103 11.60 -21.46 7.92
C PRO A 103 11.63 -20.77 6.55
N ASN A 104 12.73 -20.09 6.26
CA ASN A 104 13.01 -19.55 4.92
C ASN A 104 13.49 -20.64 3.95
N ALA A 105 13.55 -20.32 2.66
CA ALA A 105 13.91 -21.29 1.61
C ALA A 105 15.32 -21.88 1.76
N THR A 106 16.24 -21.16 2.41
CA THR A 106 17.62 -21.57 2.66
C THR A 106 17.79 -22.39 3.95
N GLY A 107 16.77 -22.41 4.82
CA GLY A 107 16.76 -23.16 6.09
C GLY A 107 17.69 -22.61 7.17
N ASP A 108 18.17 -21.37 7.03
CA ASP A 108 19.08 -20.69 7.95
C ASP A 108 18.39 -19.65 8.84
N ALA A 109 17.13 -19.31 8.54
CA ALA A 109 16.29 -18.46 9.38
C ALA A 109 14.84 -18.95 9.44
N ALA A 110 14.10 -18.55 10.48
CA ALA A 110 12.68 -18.84 10.64
C ALA A 110 11.94 -17.66 11.29
N GLN A 111 10.65 -17.54 10.98
CA GLN A 111 9.77 -16.53 11.58
C GLN A 111 8.69 -17.16 12.46
N PHE A 112 8.29 -16.43 13.49
CA PHE A 112 7.09 -16.67 14.30
C PHE A 112 6.18 -15.44 14.24
N VAL A 113 4.89 -15.68 14.28
CA VAL A 113 3.88 -14.66 14.57
C VAL A 113 3.43 -14.86 16.00
N ILE A 114 3.54 -13.82 16.82
CA ILE A 114 3.15 -13.82 18.23
C ILE A 114 1.96 -12.89 18.39
N VAL A 115 0.84 -13.43 18.87
CA VAL A 115 -0.42 -12.71 19.04
C VAL A 115 -0.60 -12.36 20.53
N PRO A 116 -0.50 -11.08 20.92
CA PRO A 116 -0.81 -10.65 22.28
C PRO A 116 -2.30 -10.82 22.61
N GLU A 117 -2.65 -10.83 23.89
CA GLU A 117 -4.05 -10.70 24.34
C GLU A 117 -4.52 -9.23 24.26
N SER A 118 -3.60 -8.29 24.50
CA SER A 118 -3.85 -6.85 24.58
C SER A 118 -3.59 -6.12 23.25
N GLY A 119 -4.18 -4.92 23.10
CA GLY A 119 -4.03 -4.11 21.89
C GLY A 119 -2.63 -3.49 21.71
N PRO A 120 -2.26 -3.05 20.50
CA PRO A 120 -0.90 -2.59 20.16
C PRO A 120 -0.41 -1.38 20.94
N SER A 121 -1.30 -0.48 21.36
CA SER A 121 -0.94 0.77 22.05
C SER A 121 -1.08 0.68 23.58
N THR A 122 -1.19 -0.54 24.13
CA THR A 122 -1.38 -0.74 25.57
C THR A 122 -0.05 -0.95 26.29
N LYS A 123 0.03 -0.54 27.56
CA LYS A 123 1.20 -0.80 28.41
C LYS A 123 1.50 -2.29 28.57
N GLN A 124 0.46 -3.13 28.56
CA GLN A 124 0.57 -4.59 28.66
C GLN A 124 1.36 -5.17 27.47
N THR A 125 1.03 -4.75 26.24
CA THR A 125 1.75 -5.18 25.04
C THR A 125 3.20 -4.67 25.03
N ALA A 126 3.45 -3.47 25.55
CA ALA A 126 4.81 -2.94 25.69
C ALA A 126 5.65 -3.78 26.68
N THR A 127 5.11 -4.12 27.86
CA THR A 127 5.80 -5.00 28.82
C THR A 127 6.03 -6.39 28.24
N LEU A 128 5.05 -6.96 27.53
CA LEU A 128 5.21 -8.24 26.85
C LEU A 128 6.32 -8.19 25.79
N LEU A 129 6.41 -7.09 25.02
CA LEU A 129 7.46 -6.90 24.03
C LEU A 129 8.85 -6.90 24.67
N ASP A 130 9.02 -6.21 25.80
CA ASP A 130 10.28 -6.19 26.55
C ASP A 130 10.63 -7.58 27.10
N GLU A 131 9.66 -8.28 27.70
CA GLU A 131 9.87 -9.66 28.18
C GLU A 131 10.23 -10.63 27.04
N LEU A 132 9.59 -10.49 25.86
CA LEU A 132 9.93 -11.27 24.67
C LEU A 132 11.35 -10.99 24.17
N ARG A 133 11.82 -9.74 24.26
CA ARG A 133 13.19 -9.36 23.89
C ARG A 133 14.21 -9.95 24.84
N ASP A 134 13.97 -9.89 26.15
CA ASP A 134 14.84 -10.51 27.15
C ASP A 134 14.98 -12.03 26.93
N ARG A 135 13.86 -12.69 26.57
CA ARG A 135 13.85 -14.12 26.22
C ARG A 135 14.57 -14.38 24.90
N ALA A 136 14.34 -13.56 23.88
CA ALA A 136 15.02 -13.64 22.60
C ALA A 136 16.55 -13.53 22.75
N GLU A 137 17.04 -12.59 23.57
CA GLU A 137 18.47 -12.44 23.86
C GLU A 137 19.03 -13.65 24.62
N THR A 138 18.31 -14.14 25.63
CA THR A 138 18.72 -15.31 26.43
C THR A 138 18.84 -16.57 25.57
N VAL A 139 17.82 -16.85 24.76
CA VAL A 139 17.80 -18.01 23.86
C VAL A 139 18.83 -17.84 22.74
N GLY A 140 18.92 -16.67 22.15
CA GLY A 140 19.88 -16.36 21.09
C GLY A 140 21.33 -16.54 21.55
N GLY A 141 21.67 -16.05 22.74
CA GLY A 141 22.97 -16.26 23.37
C GLY A 141 23.27 -17.73 23.64
N ALA A 142 22.30 -18.49 24.15
CA ALA A 142 22.47 -19.92 24.44
C ALA A 142 22.63 -20.79 23.19
N THR A 143 22.10 -20.35 22.05
CA THR A 143 22.06 -21.11 20.78
C THR A 143 22.95 -20.53 19.69
N SER A 144 23.75 -19.49 20.01
CA SER A 144 24.59 -18.76 19.06
C SER A 144 23.83 -18.31 17.81
N THR A 145 22.61 -17.81 18.01
CA THR A 145 21.64 -17.45 16.97
C THR A 145 21.12 -16.04 17.27
N TYR A 146 20.83 -15.25 16.25
CA TYR A 146 20.20 -13.94 16.41
C TYR A 146 18.68 -14.11 16.47
N ILE A 147 18.03 -13.53 17.48
CA ILE A 147 16.56 -13.50 17.58
C ILE A 147 16.12 -12.04 17.70
N GLY A 148 15.40 -11.55 16.69
CA GLY A 148 14.86 -10.20 16.66
C GLY A 148 13.34 -10.20 16.80
N ILE A 149 12.81 -9.33 17.66
CA ILE A 149 11.36 -9.10 17.78
C ILE A 149 11.00 -7.82 17.03
N GLY A 150 10.11 -7.95 16.05
CA GLY A 150 9.60 -6.89 15.19
C GLY A 150 8.08 -6.96 15.03
N GLY A 151 7.59 -6.50 13.87
CA GLY A 151 6.16 -6.26 13.63
C GLY A 151 5.76 -4.81 13.91
N ALA A 152 4.58 -4.41 13.45
CA ALA A 152 4.14 -3.01 13.49
C ALA A 152 4.11 -2.44 14.92
N ALA A 153 3.63 -3.22 15.89
CA ALA A 153 3.59 -2.80 17.30
C ALA A 153 5.00 -2.60 17.89
N ALA A 154 5.95 -3.50 17.58
CA ALA A 154 7.34 -3.36 18.03
C ALA A 154 8.04 -2.15 17.41
N ILE A 155 7.86 -1.94 16.10
CA ILE A 155 8.37 -0.75 15.40
C ILE A 155 7.81 0.53 16.03
N ASN A 156 6.52 0.55 16.34
CA ASN A 156 5.89 1.72 16.94
C ASN A 156 6.40 2.00 18.36
N ALA A 157 6.61 0.95 19.15
CA ALA A 157 7.20 1.04 20.49
C ALA A 157 8.63 1.58 20.43
N ASP A 158 9.48 1.01 19.56
CA ASP A 158 10.89 1.43 19.38
C ASP A 158 11.01 2.88 18.92
N PHE A 159 10.17 3.26 17.97
CA PHE A 159 10.12 4.63 17.49
C PHE A 159 9.71 5.58 18.61
N SER A 160 8.70 5.19 19.40
CA SER A 160 8.21 6.01 20.51
C SER A 160 9.26 6.17 21.61
N GLU A 161 9.91 5.08 22.03
CA GLU A 161 10.98 5.09 23.03
C GLU A 161 12.19 5.89 22.55
N THR A 162 12.59 5.72 21.29
CA THR A 162 13.69 6.49 20.70
C THR A 162 13.40 7.99 20.72
N LEU A 163 12.19 8.40 20.35
CA LEU A 163 11.82 9.83 20.37
C LEU A 163 11.72 10.37 21.80
N THR A 164 11.07 9.64 22.71
CA THR A 164 10.90 10.06 24.11
C THR A 164 12.23 10.13 24.86
N SER A 165 13.15 9.19 24.64
CA SER A 165 14.48 9.20 25.26
C SER A 165 15.35 10.35 24.77
N LYS A 166 15.15 10.82 23.53
CA LYS A 166 15.86 11.98 22.95
C LYS A 166 15.16 13.30 23.23
N LEU A 167 13.89 13.31 23.65
CA LEU A 167 13.13 14.52 23.95
C LEU A 167 13.83 15.45 24.96
N PRO A 168 14.41 14.96 26.10
CA PRO A 168 15.14 15.82 27.02
C PRO A 168 16.37 16.47 26.40
N LEU A 169 17.14 15.71 25.59
CA LEU A 169 18.31 16.24 24.89
C LEU A 169 17.89 17.30 23.87
N TYR A 170 16.84 17.02 23.08
CA TYR A 170 16.26 17.97 22.14
C TYR A 170 15.81 19.25 22.85
N LEU A 171 15.13 19.14 23.98
CA LEU A 171 14.68 20.28 24.79
C LEU A 171 15.86 21.11 25.30
N ILE A 172 16.89 20.46 25.86
CA ILE A 172 18.11 21.13 26.34
C ILE A 172 18.79 21.88 25.21
N VAL A 173 18.90 21.27 24.03
CA VAL A 173 19.54 21.90 22.86
C VAL A 173 18.73 23.08 22.36
N VAL A 174 17.42 22.92 22.14
CA VAL A 174 16.57 23.99 21.62
C VAL A 174 16.47 25.16 22.60
N VAL A 175 16.20 24.87 23.88
CA VAL A 175 16.12 25.91 24.92
C VAL A 175 17.49 26.53 25.20
N GLY A 176 18.57 25.74 25.20
CA GLY A 176 19.92 26.25 25.35
C GLY A 176 20.32 27.18 24.22
N LEU A 177 20.02 26.81 22.97
CA LEU A 177 20.26 27.63 21.80
C LEU A 177 19.37 28.88 21.79
N ALA A 178 18.12 28.77 22.25
CA ALA A 178 17.22 29.89 22.46
C ALA A 178 17.80 30.92 23.42
N ILE A 179 18.21 30.45 24.61
CA ILE A 179 18.80 31.29 25.64
C ILE A 179 20.06 31.97 25.09
N LEU A 180 20.90 31.22 24.39
CA LEU A 180 22.12 31.75 23.77
C LEU A 180 21.80 32.83 22.73
N LEU A 181 20.87 32.56 21.81
CA LEU A 181 20.48 33.49 20.75
C LEU A 181 19.88 34.77 21.34
N LEU A 182 18.91 34.64 22.24
CA LEU A 182 18.28 35.79 22.91
C LEU A 182 19.29 36.55 23.77
N MET A 183 20.26 35.88 24.36
CA MET A 183 21.33 36.52 25.13
C MET A 183 22.25 37.34 24.22
N ILE A 184 22.56 36.86 23.02
CA ILE A 184 23.31 37.63 22.02
C ILE A 184 22.50 38.85 21.57
N VAL A 185 21.21 38.66 21.27
CA VAL A 185 20.32 39.71 20.74
C VAL A 185 19.98 40.76 21.78
N PHE A 186 19.70 40.38 23.03
CA PHE A 186 19.27 41.30 24.08
C PHE A 186 20.36 41.70 25.06
N ARG A 187 21.56 41.08 24.99
CA ARG A 187 22.67 41.28 25.93
C ARG A 187 22.22 41.30 27.40
N SER A 188 21.34 40.39 27.75
CA SER A 188 20.82 40.19 29.10
C SER A 188 20.77 38.69 29.39
N VAL A 189 21.02 38.30 30.64
CA VAL A 189 20.85 36.90 31.08
C VAL A 189 19.42 36.65 31.55
N ILE A 190 18.78 37.65 32.14
CA ILE A 190 17.48 37.50 32.79
C ILE A 190 16.33 37.46 31.78
N ILE A 191 16.39 38.28 30.73
CA ILE A 191 15.36 38.32 29.68
C ILE A 191 15.23 36.96 28.97
N PRO A 192 16.33 36.33 28.47
CA PRO A 192 16.26 34.99 27.89
C PRO A 192 15.71 33.95 28.85
N VAL A 193 16.10 33.97 30.12
CA VAL A 193 15.63 32.98 31.10
C VAL A 193 14.13 33.09 31.35
N ILE A 194 13.60 34.30 31.56
CA ILE A 194 12.16 34.53 31.75
C ILE A 194 11.38 34.09 30.53
N ALA A 195 11.89 34.43 29.34
CA ALA A 195 11.27 34.05 28.09
C ALA A 195 11.24 32.54 27.87
N SER A 196 12.34 31.85 28.11
CA SER A 196 12.41 30.39 28.00
C SER A 196 11.52 29.70 29.02
N LEU A 197 11.45 30.21 30.26
CA LEU A 197 10.52 29.69 31.27
C LEU A 197 9.06 29.91 30.87
N GLY A 198 8.73 31.10 30.36
CA GLY A 198 7.40 31.41 29.83
C GLY A 198 7.02 30.51 28.64
N PHE A 199 7.95 30.31 27.71
CA PHE A 199 7.79 29.40 26.57
C PHE A 199 7.56 27.95 27.03
N LEU A 200 8.39 27.43 27.95
CA LEU A 200 8.21 26.08 28.49
C LEU A 200 6.84 25.92 29.16
N LEU A 201 6.41 26.94 29.92
CA LEU A 201 5.11 26.94 30.58
C LEU A 201 3.95 27.02 29.55
N SER A 202 4.11 27.77 28.46
CA SER A 202 3.15 27.83 27.34
C SER A 202 3.04 26.48 26.62
N ILE A 203 4.17 25.82 26.35
CA ILE A 203 4.19 24.47 25.78
C ILE A 203 3.52 23.47 26.71
N ALA A 204 3.80 23.54 28.02
CA ALA A 204 3.17 22.68 29.00
C ALA A 204 1.65 22.89 29.06
N ALA A 205 1.19 24.15 29.04
CA ALA A 205 -0.22 24.51 28.96
C ALA A 205 -0.87 24.01 27.67
N THR A 206 -0.16 24.08 26.55
CA THR A 206 -0.64 23.58 25.25
C THR A 206 -0.89 22.08 25.32
N PHE A 207 0.09 21.28 25.75
CA PHE A 207 -0.10 19.84 25.88
C PHE A 207 -1.17 19.51 26.91
N GLY A 208 -1.24 20.21 28.04
CA GLY A 208 -2.29 20.00 29.03
C GLY A 208 -3.69 20.21 28.46
N VAL A 209 -3.91 21.29 27.71
CA VAL A 209 -5.21 21.52 27.06
C VAL A 209 -5.46 20.53 25.94
N THR A 210 -4.46 20.18 25.13
CA THR A 210 -4.61 19.14 24.10
C THR A 210 -4.97 17.79 24.70
N VAL A 211 -4.34 17.38 25.80
CA VAL A 211 -4.71 16.17 26.57
C VAL A 211 -6.16 16.29 27.08
N GLY A 212 -6.53 17.45 27.62
CA GLY A 212 -7.90 17.71 28.08
C GLY A 212 -8.96 17.46 27.00
N PHE A 213 -8.74 17.98 25.80
CA PHE A 213 -9.70 17.82 24.69
C PHE A 213 -9.63 16.45 24.00
N PHE A 214 -8.43 15.95 23.69
CA PHE A 214 -8.24 14.76 22.84
C PHE A 214 -8.13 13.44 23.60
N GLN A 215 -7.74 13.46 24.88
CA GLN A 215 -7.65 12.26 25.72
C GLN A 215 -8.78 12.21 26.75
N ASP A 216 -8.94 13.28 27.55
CA ASP A 216 -10.00 13.35 28.58
C ASP A 216 -11.39 13.68 27.98
N GLY A 217 -11.45 14.15 26.72
CA GLY A 217 -12.71 14.40 26.00
C GLY A 217 -13.49 15.62 26.49
N TRP A 218 -12.80 16.67 26.95
CA TRP A 218 -13.42 17.91 27.42
C TRP A 218 -14.41 18.48 26.40
N LEU A 219 -15.54 18.99 26.92
CA LEU A 219 -16.62 19.63 26.16
C LEU A 219 -17.32 18.72 25.13
N GLY A 220 -17.02 17.42 25.08
CA GLY A 220 -17.64 16.47 24.14
C GLY A 220 -17.34 16.79 22.67
N TRP A 221 -16.34 17.63 22.39
CA TRP A 221 -15.99 18.06 21.04
C TRP A 221 -15.40 16.91 20.20
N ILE A 222 -14.84 15.91 20.88
CA ILE A 222 -14.25 14.72 20.27
C ILE A 222 -15.05 13.50 20.71
N ALA A 223 -15.57 12.78 19.70
CA ALA A 223 -16.33 11.55 19.90
C ALA A 223 -15.48 10.52 20.65
N PRO A 224 -16.06 9.64 21.48
CA PRO A 224 -15.32 8.63 22.23
C PRO A 224 -14.39 7.78 21.35
N GLU A 225 -14.85 7.40 20.15
CA GLU A 225 -14.08 6.66 19.16
C GLU A 225 -12.89 7.43 18.54
N GLU A 226 -12.91 8.76 18.57
CA GLU A 226 -11.80 9.60 18.05
C GLU A 226 -10.71 9.85 19.10
N ARG A 227 -10.95 9.50 20.37
CA ARG A 227 -9.98 9.67 21.46
C ARG A 227 -8.82 8.70 21.28
N GLY A 228 -7.63 9.14 21.67
CA GLY A 228 -6.43 8.32 21.53
C GLY A 228 -5.16 9.01 22.01
N PRO A 229 -4.04 8.28 22.01
CA PRO A 229 -2.76 8.85 22.39
C PRO A 229 -2.37 9.98 21.43
N ILE A 230 -1.64 10.95 21.96
CA ILE A 230 -1.07 12.03 21.17
C ILE A 230 0.08 11.47 20.32
N LEU A 231 0.25 11.98 19.10
CA LEU A 231 1.33 11.49 18.23
C LEU A 231 2.71 11.76 18.84
N VAL A 232 3.56 10.73 18.88
CA VAL A 232 4.86 10.77 19.59
C VAL A 232 5.85 11.80 19.04
N PHE A 233 5.74 12.20 17.78
CA PHE A 233 6.53 13.29 17.20
C PHE A 233 5.93 14.68 17.43
N MET A 234 4.69 14.79 17.90
CA MET A 234 4.02 16.07 18.14
C MET A 234 4.80 16.98 19.10
N PRO A 235 5.38 16.50 20.22
CA PRO A 235 6.28 17.28 21.06
C PRO A 235 7.41 17.95 20.29
N ILE A 236 8.09 17.21 19.42
CA ILE A 236 9.25 17.69 18.67
C ILE A 236 8.82 18.78 17.68
N PHE A 237 7.75 18.53 16.92
CA PHE A 237 7.20 19.48 15.95
C PHE A 237 6.65 20.74 16.62
N LEU A 238 5.82 20.59 17.66
CA LEU A 238 5.22 21.72 18.35
C LEU A 238 6.30 22.59 18.97
N ILE A 239 7.26 22.00 19.69
CA ILE A 239 8.36 22.74 20.30
C ILE A 239 9.16 23.45 19.20
N GLY A 240 9.55 22.75 18.13
CA GLY A 240 10.38 23.34 17.07
C GLY A 240 9.69 24.47 16.30
N ILE A 241 8.44 24.25 15.88
CA ILE A 241 7.66 25.23 15.13
C ILE A 241 7.29 26.41 16.01
N VAL A 242 6.72 26.17 17.20
CA VAL A 242 6.32 27.25 18.11
C VAL A 242 7.56 28.00 18.55
N PHE A 243 8.70 27.34 18.79
CA PHE A 243 9.96 28.03 19.06
C PHE A 243 10.36 28.96 17.92
N GLY A 244 10.38 28.48 16.68
CA GLY A 244 10.69 29.31 15.52
C GLY A 244 9.76 30.52 15.38
N LEU A 245 8.44 30.31 15.53
CA LEU A 245 7.43 31.37 15.46
C LEU A 245 7.49 32.34 16.63
N ALA A 246 7.77 31.83 17.83
CA ALA A 246 7.86 32.58 19.08
C ALA A 246 9.01 33.59 19.02
N MET A 247 10.17 33.14 18.58
CA MET A 247 11.40 33.93 18.65
C MET A 247 11.29 35.23 17.84
N ASP A 248 10.66 35.18 16.67
CA ASP A 248 10.45 36.33 15.81
C ASP A 248 9.71 37.47 16.54
N TYR A 249 8.60 37.15 17.22
CA TYR A 249 7.85 38.17 17.97
C TYR A 249 8.59 38.69 19.20
N GLN A 250 9.46 37.86 19.79
CA GLN A 250 10.22 38.32 20.95
C GLN A 250 11.23 39.37 20.56
N VAL A 251 11.93 39.11 19.47
CA VAL A 251 12.89 40.04 18.91
C VAL A 251 12.14 41.33 18.56
N PHE A 252 11.00 41.29 17.88
CA PHE A 252 10.26 42.52 17.56
C PHE A 252 9.79 43.32 18.78
N LEU A 253 9.27 42.67 19.82
CA LEU A 253 8.72 43.37 20.98
C LEU A 253 9.83 43.88 21.91
N VAL A 254 10.82 43.04 22.21
CA VAL A 254 11.85 43.32 23.21
C VAL A 254 13.03 44.10 22.63
N SER A 255 13.38 43.95 21.35
CA SER A 255 14.41 44.79 20.73
C SER A 255 14.02 46.26 20.77
N ARG A 256 12.74 46.58 20.54
CA ARG A 256 12.24 47.95 20.66
C ARG A 256 12.31 48.48 22.09
N MET A 257 11.97 47.66 23.09
CA MET A 257 12.12 48.04 24.50
C MET A 257 13.59 48.29 24.84
N ARG A 258 14.49 47.48 24.26
CA ARG A 258 15.94 47.58 24.46
C ARG A 258 16.51 48.82 23.79
N GLU A 259 16.07 49.16 22.59
CA GLU A 259 16.45 50.36 21.85
C GLU A 259 16.17 51.60 22.70
N GLU A 260 14.95 51.76 23.20
CA GLU A 260 14.56 52.91 24.03
C GLU A 260 15.36 52.95 25.36
N HIS A 261 15.62 51.79 25.97
CA HIS A 261 16.43 51.73 27.19
C HIS A 261 17.91 52.10 26.92
N HIS A 262 18.47 51.67 25.79
CA HIS A 262 19.83 52.03 25.38
C HIS A 262 19.97 53.53 25.10
N HIS A 263 18.91 54.18 24.61
CA HIS A 263 18.83 55.63 24.45
C HIS A 263 18.59 56.40 25.77
N GLY A 264 18.61 55.71 26.92
CA GLY A 264 18.57 56.33 28.25
C GLY A 264 17.19 56.43 28.87
N ALA A 265 16.16 55.81 28.29
CA ALA A 265 14.84 55.76 28.91
C ALA A 265 14.86 54.87 30.19
N PRO A 266 14.22 55.30 31.29
CA PRO A 266 14.03 54.45 32.47
C PRO A 266 13.34 53.13 32.09
N ALA A 267 13.70 52.02 32.73
CA ALA A 267 13.22 50.67 32.33
C ALA A 267 11.69 50.56 32.14
N LEU A 268 10.89 51.17 33.02
CA LEU A 268 9.42 51.14 32.91
C LEU A 268 8.89 51.91 31.69
N GLU A 269 9.53 53.02 31.34
CA GLU A 269 9.11 53.85 30.22
C GLU A 269 9.51 53.20 28.89
N ALA A 270 10.71 52.60 28.84
CA ALA A 270 11.18 51.80 27.71
C ALA A 270 10.23 50.62 27.39
N ILE A 271 9.73 49.93 28.43
CA ILE A 271 8.72 48.86 28.28
C ILE A 271 7.42 49.40 27.68
N ARG A 272 6.91 50.54 28.15
CA ARG A 272 5.65 51.13 27.65
C ARG A 272 5.76 51.55 26.18
N ILE A 273 6.86 52.21 25.82
CA ILE A 273 7.10 52.69 24.46
C ILE A 273 7.25 51.50 23.51
N GLY A 274 8.09 50.51 23.86
CA GLY A 274 8.28 49.30 23.07
C GLY A 274 7.00 48.45 22.94
N TYR A 275 6.21 48.36 24.02
CA TYR A 275 4.92 47.66 23.97
C TYR A 275 3.92 48.32 23.02
N ARG A 276 3.87 49.66 22.98
CA ARG A 276 2.92 50.40 22.13
C ARG A 276 3.12 50.12 20.65
N SER A 277 4.37 50.08 20.18
CA SER A 277 4.71 49.84 18.78
C SER A 277 4.69 48.35 18.42
N GLY A 278 5.18 47.48 19.31
CA GLY A 278 5.25 46.04 19.08
C GLY A 278 3.91 45.31 19.20
N ALA A 279 3.02 45.73 20.11
CA ALA A 279 1.78 44.99 20.40
C ALA A 279 0.84 44.85 19.19
N ARG A 280 0.77 45.87 18.32
CA ARG A 280 -0.08 45.82 17.12
C ARG A 280 0.41 44.79 16.11
N VAL A 281 1.72 44.72 15.90
CA VAL A 281 2.34 43.79 14.93
C VAL A 281 2.18 42.36 15.41
N VAL A 282 2.54 42.09 16.66
CA VAL A 282 2.45 40.75 17.25
C VAL A 282 0.99 40.27 17.32
N THR A 283 0.05 41.13 17.71
CA THR A 283 -1.38 40.75 17.75
C THR A 283 -1.92 40.43 16.35
N ALA A 284 -1.59 41.24 15.33
CA ALA A 284 -2.04 41.01 13.97
C ALA A 284 -1.51 39.67 13.42
N ALA A 285 -0.22 39.41 13.61
CA ALA A 285 0.41 38.17 13.16
C ALA A 285 -0.14 36.95 13.93
N ALA A 286 -0.32 37.06 15.25
CA ALA A 286 -0.93 36.01 16.07
C ALA A 286 -2.35 35.66 15.60
N VAL A 287 -3.20 36.66 15.32
CA VAL A 287 -4.56 36.43 14.82
C VAL A 287 -4.56 35.71 13.48
N ILE A 288 -3.68 36.09 12.55
CA ILE A 288 -3.56 35.42 11.24
C ILE A 288 -3.16 33.96 11.43
N MET A 289 -2.11 33.68 12.21
CA MET A 289 -1.64 32.31 12.41
C MET A 289 -2.66 31.45 13.16
N ILE A 290 -3.29 31.98 14.22
CA ILE A 290 -4.37 31.29 14.94
C ILE A 290 -5.49 30.94 13.96
N SER A 291 -5.87 31.85 13.07
CA SER A 291 -6.93 31.59 12.09
C SER A 291 -6.56 30.45 11.14
N VAL A 292 -5.31 30.41 10.64
CA VAL A 292 -4.82 29.35 9.75
C VAL A 292 -4.81 27.99 10.46
N PHE A 293 -4.23 27.92 11.66
CA PHE A 293 -4.13 26.66 12.41
C PHE A 293 -5.48 26.19 12.96
N ALA A 294 -6.33 27.12 13.41
CA ALA A 294 -7.71 26.80 13.78
C ALA A 294 -8.48 26.25 12.58
N GLY A 295 -8.18 26.68 11.35
CA GLY A 295 -8.77 26.11 10.14
C GLY A 295 -8.53 24.60 9.99
N PHE A 296 -7.38 24.09 10.43
CA PHE A 296 -7.09 22.65 10.37
C PHE A 296 -7.92 21.82 11.36
N THR A 297 -8.51 22.44 12.39
CA THR A 297 -9.44 21.75 13.31
C THR A 297 -10.75 21.29 12.63
N LEU A 298 -11.06 21.83 11.45
CA LEU A 298 -12.22 21.44 10.64
C LEU A 298 -11.94 20.23 9.74
N SER A 299 -10.70 19.70 9.73
CA SER A 299 -10.34 18.53 8.93
C SER A 299 -11.05 17.27 9.42
N SER A 300 -11.36 16.32 8.54
CA SER A 300 -11.83 14.98 8.92
C SER A 300 -10.70 14.09 9.46
N MET A 301 -9.44 14.43 9.19
CA MET A 301 -8.28 13.68 9.65
C MET A 301 -7.91 14.09 11.08
N THR A 302 -7.98 13.15 12.02
CA THR A 302 -7.65 13.37 13.45
C THR A 302 -6.25 13.98 13.63
N PHE A 303 -5.28 13.57 12.81
CA PHE A 303 -3.94 14.15 12.79
C PHE A 303 -3.94 15.66 12.52
N LEU A 304 -4.63 16.12 11.47
CA LEU A 304 -4.71 17.54 11.13
C LEU A 304 -5.49 18.32 12.20
N LYS A 305 -6.56 17.73 12.76
CA LYS A 305 -7.32 18.35 13.86
C LYS A 305 -6.42 18.59 15.07
N LEU A 306 -5.67 17.57 15.50
CA LEU A 306 -4.78 17.60 16.65
C LEU A 306 -3.66 18.63 16.47
N MET A 307 -3.00 18.62 15.31
CA MET A 307 -1.94 19.58 14.98
C MET A 307 -2.47 21.01 14.90
N GLY A 308 -3.59 21.22 14.22
CA GLY A 308 -4.24 22.53 14.11
C GLY A 308 -4.61 23.11 15.46
N PHE A 309 -5.27 22.31 16.30
CA PHE A 309 -5.68 22.73 17.64
C PHE A 309 -4.48 23.05 18.53
N SER A 310 -3.50 22.13 18.61
CA SER A 310 -2.33 22.30 19.48
C SER A 310 -1.51 23.51 19.06
N MET A 311 -1.32 23.75 17.76
CA MET A 311 -0.57 24.89 17.26
C MET A 311 -1.31 26.22 17.52
N ALA A 312 -2.62 26.25 17.31
CA ALA A 312 -3.43 27.43 17.63
C ALA A 312 -3.39 27.75 19.13
N ALA A 313 -3.55 26.74 20.00
CA ALA A 313 -3.45 26.88 21.44
C ALA A 313 -2.06 27.37 21.89
N ALA A 314 -0.99 26.81 21.32
CA ALA A 314 0.38 27.26 21.59
C ALA A 314 0.61 28.72 21.26
N ILE A 315 0.11 29.17 20.11
CA ILE A 315 0.23 30.57 19.69
C ILE A 315 -0.62 31.47 20.60
N VAL A 316 -1.80 31.04 21.03
CA VAL A 316 -2.63 31.80 21.97
C VAL A 316 -1.87 32.00 23.30
N PHE A 317 -1.34 30.92 23.87
CA PHE A 317 -0.61 30.97 25.12
C PHE A 317 0.69 31.76 25.02
N ASP A 318 1.47 31.56 23.96
CA ASP A 318 2.73 32.28 23.75
C ASP A 318 2.49 33.75 23.43
N ALA A 319 1.69 34.07 22.40
CA ALA A 319 1.53 35.44 21.94
C ALA A 319 0.78 36.31 22.97
N PHE A 320 -0.26 35.81 23.62
CA PHE A 320 -1.08 36.63 24.53
C PHE A 320 -0.66 36.49 25.99
N LEU A 321 -0.45 35.30 26.52
CA LEU A 321 -0.12 35.14 27.94
C LEU A 321 1.37 35.38 28.18
N VAL A 322 2.26 34.81 27.37
CA VAL A 322 3.70 34.99 27.56
C VAL A 322 4.14 36.38 27.11
N ARG A 323 3.96 36.74 25.83
CA ARG A 323 4.52 37.98 25.26
C ARG A 323 3.79 39.24 25.70
N MET A 324 2.46 39.23 25.66
CA MET A 324 1.69 40.43 25.97
C MET A 324 1.51 40.67 27.47
N ILE A 325 1.65 39.64 28.32
CA ILE A 325 1.41 39.78 29.77
C ILE A 325 2.66 39.45 30.58
N ILE A 326 3.14 38.20 30.56
CA ILE A 326 4.24 37.75 31.44
C ILE A 326 5.52 38.55 31.18
N MET A 327 5.91 38.74 29.93
CA MET A 327 7.16 39.42 29.58
C MET A 327 7.19 40.89 30.09
N PRO A 328 6.25 41.79 29.71
CA PRO A 328 6.28 43.17 30.18
C PRO A 328 6.09 43.30 31.69
N THR A 329 5.27 42.44 32.31
CA THR A 329 5.04 42.50 33.77
C THR A 329 6.24 41.97 34.57
N ALA A 330 6.89 40.89 34.12
CA ALA A 330 8.10 40.38 34.74
C ALA A 330 9.25 41.40 34.63
N MET A 331 9.42 42.03 33.45
CA MET A 331 10.39 43.12 33.29
C MET A 331 10.05 44.33 34.17
N ALA A 332 8.77 44.69 34.30
CA ALA A 332 8.36 45.79 35.17
C ALA A 332 8.63 45.51 36.66
N VAL A 333 8.46 44.26 37.13
CA VAL A 333 8.80 43.84 38.50
C VAL A 333 10.31 43.88 38.75
N LEU A 334 11.10 43.46 37.76
CA LEU A 334 12.57 43.41 37.87
C LEU A 334 13.23 44.77 37.65
N GLY A 335 12.57 45.69 36.95
CA GLY A 335 13.07 47.02 36.62
C GLY A 335 14.42 46.96 35.91
N GLU A 336 15.37 47.77 36.38
CA GLU A 336 16.74 47.84 35.84
C GLU A 336 17.49 46.50 35.88
N ARG A 337 17.14 45.59 36.80
CA ARG A 337 17.79 44.27 36.88
C ARG A 337 17.48 43.40 35.68
N ALA A 338 16.37 43.63 34.97
CA ALA A 338 16.02 42.85 33.77
C ALA A 338 17.10 42.95 32.67
N TRP A 339 17.86 44.05 32.63
CA TRP A 339 18.87 44.33 31.61
C TRP A 339 20.29 43.91 32.04
N TRP A 340 20.42 43.22 33.16
CA TRP A 340 21.73 42.87 33.72
C TRP A 340 22.47 41.78 32.92
N ILE A 341 23.77 42.00 32.71
CA ILE A 341 24.71 41.04 32.14
C ILE A 341 26.07 41.08 32.88
N PRO A 342 26.71 39.93 33.14
CA PRO A 342 28.06 39.90 33.69
C PRO A 342 29.09 40.54 32.75
N ARG A 343 30.00 41.35 33.30
CA ARG A 343 31.04 42.08 32.53
C ARG A 343 31.97 41.19 31.69
N TRP A 344 32.20 39.95 32.10
CA TRP A 344 33.02 39.00 31.34
C TRP A 344 32.25 38.48 30.12
N LEU A 345 30.95 38.22 30.28
CA LEU A 345 30.08 37.71 29.23
C LEU A 345 29.80 38.80 28.19
N ASP A 346 29.62 40.03 28.64
CA ASP A 346 29.42 41.20 27.78
C ASP A 346 30.60 41.50 26.85
N LYS A 347 31.82 41.08 27.23
CA LYS A 347 33.04 41.17 26.41
C LYS A 347 33.19 40.04 25.38
N VAL A 348 32.63 38.87 25.67
CA VAL A 348 32.77 37.66 24.83
C VAL A 348 31.68 37.58 23.78
N LEU A 349 30.48 38.10 24.06
CA LEU A 349 29.36 38.08 23.12
C LEU A 349 29.61 38.98 21.90
N PRO A 350 29.33 38.49 20.67
CA PRO A 350 29.45 39.30 19.45
C PRO A 350 28.41 40.42 19.42
N ARG A 351 28.76 41.54 18.80
CA ARG A 351 27.83 42.66 18.55
C ARG A 351 27.10 42.41 17.24
N ILE A 352 25.89 41.87 17.33
CA ILE A 352 25.02 41.67 16.17
C ILE A 352 24.00 42.80 16.16
N ASP A 353 24.05 43.62 15.12
CA ASP A 353 23.05 44.64 14.85
C ASP A 353 21.91 43.99 14.05
N VAL A 354 20.79 43.72 14.72
CA VAL A 354 19.64 43.01 14.15
C VAL A 354 18.73 43.97 13.36
N GLU A 355 18.77 45.28 13.66
CA GLU A 355 17.84 46.30 13.15
C GLU A 355 18.51 47.43 12.35
N GLY A 356 19.85 47.47 12.28
CA GLY A 356 20.61 48.39 11.42
C GLY A 356 20.94 49.75 12.07
N ASP A 357 21.03 49.82 13.39
CA ASP A 357 21.35 51.03 14.16
C ASP A 357 22.65 51.70 13.70
N GLY A 358 23.64 50.93 13.25
CA GLY A 358 24.91 51.46 12.73
C GLY A 358 24.77 52.34 11.48
N LEU A 359 23.62 52.30 10.79
CA LEU A 359 23.32 53.13 9.62
C LEU A 359 22.66 54.47 10.00
N ARG A 360 22.02 54.55 11.17
CA ARG A 360 21.34 55.78 11.65
C ARG A 360 22.28 56.74 12.34
N GLU A 361 23.24 56.23 13.10
CA GLU A 361 24.26 57.05 13.79
C GLU A 361 25.16 57.81 12.79
N LYS A 362 25.24 57.32 11.55
CA LYS A 362 25.99 57.97 10.45
C LYS A 362 25.22 59.10 9.76
N LYS A 363 23.96 59.37 10.14
CA LYS A 363 23.16 60.44 9.53
C LYS A 363 22.96 61.63 10.48
N SER A 364 23.84 62.62 10.29
CA SER A 364 23.73 64.07 10.56
C SER A 364 24.61 64.59 11.70
N PRO A 365 25.40 65.66 11.45
CA PRO A 365 24.87 66.98 11.07
C PRO A 365 25.59 67.61 9.86
N ASP A 366 24.95 67.57 8.69
CA ASP A 366 25.21 68.52 7.58
C ASP A 366 23.94 68.68 6.70
N ALA A 367 22.76 68.48 7.29
CA ALA A 367 21.48 68.64 6.60
C ALA A 367 20.85 69.99 6.90
N GLU A 368 21.64 71.06 6.80
CA GLU A 368 21.17 72.45 6.82
C GLU A 368 21.65 73.18 5.55
N ALA A 369 21.36 72.60 4.39
CA ALA A 369 21.39 73.27 3.09
C ALA A 369 20.63 72.44 2.05
N ASP A 370 19.30 72.50 2.05
CA ASP A 370 18.50 72.75 0.83
C ASP A 370 17.01 72.87 1.17
N THR A 371 16.58 74.08 1.51
CA THR A 371 15.17 74.46 1.44
C THR A 371 14.85 74.91 0.03
N ALA A 372 14.39 73.98 -0.82
CA ALA A 372 13.69 74.31 -2.06
C ALA A 372 12.43 73.43 -2.19
N PRO A 373 11.27 73.99 -2.58
CA PRO A 373 10.00 73.26 -2.55
C PRO A 373 9.91 72.30 -3.73
N VAL A 374 9.57 71.03 -3.45
CA VAL A 374 9.27 70.06 -4.50
C VAL A 374 7.88 70.36 -5.07
N GLY A 375 7.86 70.99 -6.23
CA GLY A 375 6.65 71.17 -7.05
C GLY A 375 6.20 69.87 -7.70
N GLN A 376 4.88 69.67 -7.75
CA GLN A 376 4.21 68.63 -8.53
C GLN A 376 4.30 68.90 -10.04
N VAL A 377 4.76 67.94 -10.85
CA VAL A 377 4.43 67.75 -12.28
C VAL A 377 4.53 66.24 -12.63
N PRO A 378 3.68 65.67 -13.52
CA PRO A 378 3.26 64.27 -13.47
C PRO A 378 3.99 63.30 -14.42
N ALA A 379 3.64 62.01 -14.27
CA ALA A 379 4.15 60.85 -14.98
C ALA A 379 4.05 60.92 -16.52
N ALA A 380 5.11 60.47 -17.19
CA ALA A 380 5.05 59.88 -18.52
C ALA A 380 6.15 58.82 -18.69
N VAL A 381 5.73 57.62 -19.09
CA VAL A 381 6.58 56.47 -19.43
C VAL A 381 7.14 56.64 -20.85
N PRO A 382 8.42 56.33 -21.10
CA PRO A 382 8.89 55.98 -22.43
C PRO A 382 9.21 54.48 -22.55
N VAL A 383 8.60 53.87 -23.56
CA VAL A 383 8.88 52.53 -24.09
C VAL A 383 10.20 52.56 -24.89
N PRO A 384 11.05 51.52 -24.85
CA PRO A 384 12.03 51.31 -25.91
C PRO A 384 11.59 50.17 -26.85
N ALA A 385 11.47 50.50 -28.13
CA ALA A 385 11.40 49.53 -29.22
C ALA A 385 12.71 49.55 -30.04
N ALA A 386 13.32 48.36 -30.11
CA ALA A 386 14.06 47.72 -31.20
C ALA A 386 15.16 48.46 -32.00
N ALA A 387 16.35 47.83 -32.01
CA ALA A 387 17.26 47.70 -33.17
C ALA A 387 18.15 46.43 -32.96
N PRO A 388 18.87 45.90 -33.98
CA PRO A 388 18.42 44.79 -34.84
C PRO A 388 19.30 43.51 -34.78
N VAL A 389 18.90 42.55 -35.64
CA VAL A 389 19.17 41.11 -35.75
C VAL A 389 20.44 40.75 -36.57
N LEU A 390 21.07 39.59 -36.29
CA LEU A 390 21.64 38.52 -37.19
C LEU A 390 22.95 37.93 -36.60
N HIS A 391 23.03 36.68 -36.10
CA HIS A 391 23.02 35.33 -36.71
C HIS A 391 24.32 34.82 -37.37
N ALA A 392 24.89 33.78 -36.73
CA ALA A 392 25.52 32.54 -37.23
C ALA A 392 26.83 32.24 -36.46
N GLY A 393 27.16 31.02 -36.00
CA GLY A 393 26.55 29.71 -36.17
C GLY A 393 27.02 28.68 -35.13
N THR A 394 26.18 27.66 -34.93
CA THR A 394 26.46 26.25 -34.60
C THR A 394 27.67 25.88 -33.73
N THR A 395 27.39 25.31 -32.55
CA THR A 395 27.97 24.02 -32.12
C THR A 395 27.06 23.30 -31.11
N ARG A 396 26.79 22.03 -31.38
CA ARG A 396 26.02 21.08 -30.55
C ARG A 396 26.62 20.98 -29.15
N ARG A 397 25.80 21.02 -28.11
CA ARG A 397 26.20 20.68 -26.74
C ARG A 397 25.67 19.29 -26.40
N THR A 398 26.60 18.34 -26.31
CA THR A 398 26.40 16.94 -25.99
C THR A 398 26.16 16.75 -24.48
N VAL A 399 25.29 15.79 -24.17
CA VAL A 399 25.04 15.23 -22.83
C VAL A 399 26.27 14.41 -22.40
N PRO A 400 26.79 14.51 -21.16
CA PRO A 400 27.82 13.60 -20.68
C PRO A 400 27.23 12.30 -20.12
N ALA A 401 27.89 11.19 -20.44
CA ALA A 401 27.62 9.82 -20.02
C ALA A 401 28.05 9.52 -18.57
N PRO A 402 27.66 8.36 -18.00
CA PRO A 402 27.97 7.97 -16.63
C PRO A 402 29.45 7.61 -16.40
N ILE A 403 29.89 7.81 -15.15
CA ILE A 403 31.25 7.64 -14.63
C ILE A 403 31.57 6.15 -14.36
N ALA A 404 32.77 5.72 -14.74
CA ALA A 404 33.36 4.42 -14.41
C ALA A 404 34.25 4.52 -13.14
N PRO A 405 34.39 3.42 -12.36
CA PRO A 405 35.06 3.43 -11.05
C PRO A 405 36.60 3.36 -11.13
N MET A 406 37.24 3.98 -10.14
CA MET A 406 38.68 4.17 -9.97
C MET A 406 39.30 3.08 -9.07
N ALA A 407 40.51 2.62 -9.39
CA ALA A 407 41.28 1.62 -8.66
C ALA A 407 42.03 2.20 -7.43
N PRO A 408 42.32 1.41 -6.38
CA PRO A 408 42.98 1.87 -5.16
C PRO A 408 44.53 1.83 -5.21
N ALA A 409 45.13 2.63 -4.32
CA ALA A 409 46.56 2.91 -4.16
C ALA A 409 47.39 1.77 -3.52
N PRO A 410 48.74 1.75 -3.65
CA PRO A 410 49.58 0.72 -3.08
C PRO A 410 49.96 1.04 -1.63
N SER A 411 49.79 0.07 -0.72
CA SER A 411 50.34 0.11 0.64
C SER A 411 51.57 -0.79 0.74
N GLY A 412 52.73 -0.17 0.97
CA GLY A 412 53.96 -0.86 1.35
C GLY A 412 54.01 -1.08 2.85
N GLY A 413 54.16 -2.33 3.29
CA GLY A 413 54.48 -2.71 4.65
C GLY A 413 55.27 -4.03 4.63
N ALA A 414 56.54 -3.98 5.02
CA ALA A 414 57.41 -5.15 5.11
C ALA A 414 57.00 -6.07 6.28
N PRO A 415 57.08 -7.41 6.14
CA PRO A 415 56.61 -8.36 7.14
C PRO A 415 57.72 -8.87 8.08
N VAL A 416 57.32 -9.25 9.30
CA VAL A 416 58.08 -10.08 10.26
C VAL A 416 57.56 -11.53 10.15
N PRO A 417 58.42 -12.58 10.17
CA PRO A 417 58.05 -13.91 9.73
C PRO A 417 57.64 -14.85 10.88
N VAL A 418 56.61 -15.67 10.68
CA VAL A 418 56.41 -16.91 11.45
C VAL A 418 55.75 -18.00 10.58
N GLY A 419 56.41 -19.17 10.53
CA GLY A 419 55.73 -20.47 10.60
C GLY A 419 55.29 -21.14 9.29
N THR A 420 56.15 -21.98 8.75
CA THR A 420 55.88 -22.93 7.66
C THR A 420 55.01 -24.11 8.10
N GLY A 421 53.85 -24.28 7.46
CA GLY A 421 53.10 -25.55 7.40
C GLY A 421 52.29 -25.60 6.09
N PRO A 422 52.23 -26.73 5.36
CA PRO A 422 51.60 -26.75 4.04
C PRO A 422 50.08 -26.89 4.17
N ALA A 423 49.36 -25.81 3.86
CA ALA A 423 47.90 -25.80 3.67
C ALA A 423 47.56 -26.02 2.18
N PRO A 424 46.41 -26.63 1.84
CA PRO A 424 46.12 -27.11 0.49
C PRO A 424 45.98 -25.95 -0.50
N ARG A 425 46.51 -26.14 -1.71
CA ARG A 425 46.38 -25.19 -2.82
C ARG A 425 44.91 -24.97 -3.18
N VAL A 426 44.33 -23.86 -2.74
CA VAL A 426 43.09 -23.32 -3.31
C VAL A 426 43.47 -22.48 -4.52
N ILE A 427 43.09 -22.95 -5.71
CA ILE A 427 43.25 -22.23 -6.97
C ILE A 427 42.24 -21.09 -6.97
N SER A 428 42.71 -19.85 -6.84
CA SER A 428 41.88 -18.65 -7.00
C SER A 428 41.59 -18.44 -8.50
N ARG A 429 40.51 -19.04 -9.02
CA ARG A 429 40.01 -18.73 -10.37
C ARG A 429 39.50 -17.29 -10.43
N GLY A 430 39.91 -16.54 -11.45
CA GLY A 430 39.53 -15.14 -11.65
C GLY A 430 38.04 -14.98 -11.95
N THR A 431 37.47 -13.83 -11.61
CA THR A 431 36.03 -13.52 -11.82
C THR A 431 35.57 -13.69 -13.27
N ALA A 432 36.46 -13.50 -14.25
CA ALA A 432 36.20 -13.75 -15.66
C ALA A 432 36.05 -15.26 -15.99
N GLU A 433 36.92 -16.10 -15.42
CA GLU A 433 36.86 -17.57 -15.57
C GLU A 433 35.60 -18.12 -14.90
N LEU A 434 35.17 -17.54 -13.78
CA LEU A 434 33.89 -17.87 -13.13
C LEU A 434 32.68 -17.48 -14.00
N ALA A 435 32.74 -16.34 -14.69
CA ALA A 435 31.68 -15.93 -15.61
C ALA A 435 31.60 -16.83 -16.84
N GLU A 436 32.74 -17.23 -17.39
CA GLU A 436 32.85 -18.18 -18.50
C GLU A 436 32.37 -19.58 -18.10
N LEU A 437 32.76 -20.08 -16.92
CA LEU A 437 32.25 -21.33 -16.34
C LEU A 437 30.75 -21.27 -16.12
N LYS A 438 30.18 -20.15 -15.65
CA LYS A 438 28.73 -19.97 -15.51
C LYS A 438 28.02 -19.94 -16.86
N ALA A 439 28.64 -19.38 -17.90
CA ALA A 439 28.07 -19.40 -19.25
C ALA A 439 28.11 -20.81 -19.86
N SER A 440 29.24 -21.52 -19.73
CA SER A 440 29.39 -22.89 -20.18
C SER A 440 28.47 -23.87 -19.44
N ASN A 441 28.32 -23.71 -18.11
CA ASN A 441 27.39 -24.50 -17.31
C ASN A 441 25.93 -24.23 -17.74
N ARG A 442 25.55 -22.97 -18.02
CA ARG A 442 24.23 -22.65 -18.59
C ARG A 442 24.00 -23.32 -19.95
N ALA A 443 25.01 -23.35 -20.82
CA ALA A 443 24.92 -24.02 -22.13
C ALA A 443 24.76 -25.54 -21.99
N LEU A 444 25.55 -26.17 -21.11
CA LEU A 444 25.45 -27.60 -20.80
C LEU A 444 24.10 -27.98 -20.18
N VAL A 445 23.58 -27.15 -19.27
CA VAL A 445 22.23 -27.35 -18.69
C VAL A 445 21.16 -27.28 -19.77
N ALA A 446 21.27 -26.37 -20.73
CA ALA A 446 20.35 -26.29 -21.86
C ALA A 446 20.44 -27.55 -22.76
N GLU A 447 21.66 -27.99 -23.09
CA GLU A 447 21.88 -29.21 -23.89
C GLU A 447 21.35 -30.48 -23.20
N LEU A 448 21.60 -30.62 -21.89
CA LEU A 448 21.07 -31.72 -21.08
C LEU A 448 19.54 -31.68 -21.01
N SER A 449 18.93 -30.49 -20.95
CA SER A 449 17.47 -30.35 -20.93
C SER A 449 16.84 -30.79 -22.25
N GLU A 450 17.43 -30.44 -23.39
CA GLU A 450 16.99 -30.91 -24.71
C GLU A 450 17.14 -32.43 -24.83
N LEU A 451 18.29 -32.98 -24.44
CA LEU A 451 18.55 -34.42 -24.53
C LEU A 451 17.60 -35.23 -23.63
N ARG A 452 17.24 -34.69 -22.45
CA ARG A 452 16.24 -35.28 -21.55
C ARG A 452 14.84 -35.23 -22.14
N SER A 453 14.45 -34.10 -22.76
CA SER A 453 13.17 -33.94 -23.46
C SER A 453 13.04 -34.92 -24.63
N ASP A 454 14.11 -35.08 -25.43
CA ASP A 454 14.14 -36.01 -26.55
C ASP A 454 14.02 -37.47 -26.10
N TYR A 455 14.78 -37.87 -25.06
CA TYR A 455 14.66 -39.20 -24.48
C TYR A 455 13.26 -39.48 -23.94
N ARG A 456 12.68 -38.53 -23.20
CA ARG A 456 11.31 -38.63 -22.67
C ARG A 456 10.30 -38.80 -23.78
N SER A 457 10.37 -37.97 -24.82
CA SER A 457 9.48 -38.03 -25.99
C SER A 457 9.53 -39.41 -26.64
N LEU A 458 10.72 -39.89 -26.98
CA LEU A 458 10.91 -41.18 -27.65
C LEU A 458 10.36 -42.35 -26.79
N SER A 459 10.68 -42.35 -25.49
CA SER A 459 10.22 -43.38 -24.56
C SER A 459 8.70 -43.36 -24.34
N ALA A 460 8.11 -42.16 -24.32
CA ALA A 460 6.68 -41.96 -24.12
C ALA A 460 5.88 -42.39 -25.35
N HIS A 461 6.27 -41.93 -26.54
CA HIS A 461 5.58 -42.24 -27.80
C HIS A 461 5.47 -43.75 -28.04
N ALA A 462 6.58 -44.49 -27.85
CA ALA A 462 6.59 -45.94 -28.00
C ALA A 462 5.58 -46.63 -27.06
N ARG A 463 5.45 -46.13 -25.82
CA ARG A 463 4.55 -46.69 -24.82
C ARG A 463 3.10 -46.31 -25.05
N LEU A 464 2.82 -45.05 -25.38
CA LEU A 464 1.48 -44.57 -25.72
C LEU A 464 0.89 -45.36 -26.90
N GLN A 465 1.71 -45.62 -27.93
CA GLN A 465 1.31 -46.45 -29.07
C GLN A 465 1.10 -47.92 -28.69
N ALA A 466 2.05 -48.52 -27.95
CA ALA A 466 1.95 -49.92 -27.54
C ALA A 466 0.71 -50.19 -26.65
N GLU A 467 0.34 -49.24 -25.79
CA GLU A 467 -0.81 -49.33 -24.90
C GLU A 467 -2.10 -48.72 -25.49
N SER A 468 -2.06 -48.14 -26.71
CA SER A 468 -3.19 -47.46 -27.37
C SER A 468 -3.86 -46.39 -26.50
N VAL A 469 -3.05 -45.61 -25.78
CA VAL A 469 -3.52 -44.53 -24.91
C VAL A 469 -3.94 -43.32 -25.75
N THR A 470 -5.12 -42.77 -25.49
CA THR A 470 -5.65 -41.58 -26.16
C THR A 470 -5.87 -40.44 -25.17
N ASP A 471 -6.08 -39.22 -25.66
CA ASP A 471 -6.50 -38.09 -24.83
C ASP A 471 -7.81 -38.43 -24.09
N PRO A 472 -7.88 -38.27 -22.76
CA PRO A 472 -9.09 -38.54 -21.99
C PRO A 472 -10.22 -37.54 -22.26
N VAL A 473 -9.90 -36.34 -22.77
CA VAL A 473 -10.90 -35.32 -23.13
C VAL A 473 -11.25 -35.45 -24.61
N ARG A 474 -12.55 -35.54 -24.90
CA ARG A 474 -13.06 -35.60 -26.29
C ARG A 474 -14.05 -34.49 -26.54
N PHE A 475 -14.01 -33.95 -27.74
CA PHE A 475 -14.93 -32.90 -28.17
C PHE A 475 -15.74 -33.37 -29.37
N GLU A 476 -17.06 -33.32 -29.24
CA GLU A 476 -18.01 -33.69 -30.30
C GLU A 476 -18.83 -32.46 -30.68
N ILE A 477 -18.77 -32.07 -31.95
CA ILE A 477 -19.57 -30.96 -32.49
C ILE A 477 -20.93 -31.52 -32.91
N GLY A 478 -22.00 -30.92 -32.39
CA GLY A 478 -23.37 -31.31 -32.71
C GLY A 478 -23.96 -30.46 -33.85
N VAL A 479 -24.19 -29.18 -33.58
CA VAL A 479 -24.88 -28.25 -34.49
C VAL A 479 -24.08 -26.97 -34.62
N THR A 480 -24.03 -26.37 -35.80
CA THR A 480 -23.40 -25.07 -36.06
C THR A 480 -24.42 -24.06 -36.59
N ALA A 481 -24.21 -22.79 -36.25
CA ALA A 481 -24.99 -21.65 -36.73
C ALA A 481 -24.01 -20.53 -37.13
N GLY A 482 -23.56 -20.54 -38.38
CA GLY A 482 -22.40 -19.75 -38.80
C GLY A 482 -21.12 -20.33 -38.20
N THR A 483 -20.31 -19.48 -37.57
CA THR A 483 -19.10 -19.85 -36.82
C THR A 483 -19.40 -20.32 -35.40
N ALA A 484 -20.55 -19.93 -34.83
CA ALA A 484 -21.01 -20.40 -33.54
C ALA A 484 -21.36 -21.90 -33.60
N ARG A 485 -20.98 -22.65 -32.57
CA ARG A 485 -21.13 -24.11 -32.55
C ARG A 485 -21.58 -24.61 -31.19
N ALA A 486 -22.48 -25.58 -31.21
CA ALA A 486 -22.95 -26.30 -30.04
C ALA A 486 -22.46 -27.75 -30.10
N GLY A 487 -21.83 -28.20 -29.04
CA GLY A 487 -21.22 -29.50 -28.94
C GLY A 487 -21.16 -30.02 -27.51
N THR A 488 -20.41 -31.08 -27.31
CA THR A 488 -20.20 -31.70 -26.00
C THR A 488 -18.71 -31.96 -25.79
N LEU A 489 -18.19 -31.47 -24.67
CA LEU A 489 -16.86 -31.79 -24.18
C LEU A 489 -16.98 -32.89 -23.13
N HIS A 490 -16.49 -34.09 -23.44
CA HIS A 490 -16.45 -35.22 -22.54
C HIS A 490 -15.19 -35.19 -21.70
N THR A 491 -15.35 -35.24 -20.39
CA THR A 491 -14.28 -35.23 -19.40
C THR A 491 -14.50 -36.35 -18.36
N ALA A 492 -13.55 -36.55 -17.44
CA ALA A 492 -13.65 -37.58 -16.41
C ALA A 492 -14.77 -37.33 -15.38
N HIS A 493 -15.06 -36.06 -15.07
CA HIS A 493 -16.07 -35.63 -14.08
C HIS A 493 -17.40 -35.24 -14.74
N GLY A 494 -17.54 -35.40 -16.06
CA GLY A 494 -18.82 -35.25 -16.75
C GLY A 494 -18.72 -34.68 -18.16
N ALA A 495 -19.88 -34.48 -18.79
CA ALA A 495 -19.98 -33.85 -20.09
C ALA A 495 -20.35 -32.36 -19.94
N VAL A 496 -19.60 -31.48 -20.59
CA VAL A 496 -19.89 -30.04 -20.65
C VAL A 496 -20.51 -29.71 -22.00
N ALA A 497 -21.77 -29.28 -22.00
CA ALA A 497 -22.44 -28.83 -23.22
C ALA A 497 -21.93 -27.44 -23.63
N THR A 498 -21.41 -27.32 -24.86
CA THR A 498 -20.82 -26.06 -25.38
C THR A 498 -21.82 -25.31 -26.28
N PRO A 499 -21.76 -23.96 -26.38
CA PRO A 499 -20.89 -23.09 -25.60
C PRO A 499 -21.22 -23.17 -24.10
N ALA A 500 -20.20 -23.04 -23.24
CA ALA A 500 -20.34 -23.14 -21.79
C ALA A 500 -19.68 -21.97 -21.07
N PHE A 501 -20.34 -21.51 -20.00
CA PHE A 501 -19.78 -20.56 -19.06
C PHE A 501 -18.85 -21.30 -18.09
N VAL A 502 -17.62 -20.83 -17.99
CA VAL A 502 -16.59 -21.35 -17.09
C VAL A 502 -16.33 -20.30 -16.01
N ALA A 503 -16.59 -20.65 -14.76
CA ALA A 503 -16.39 -19.71 -13.66
C ALA A 503 -14.90 -19.60 -13.31
N SER A 504 -14.38 -18.39 -13.16
CA SER A 504 -13.01 -18.19 -12.68
C SER A 504 -12.96 -18.31 -11.15
N ALA A 505 -12.23 -19.32 -10.66
CA ALA A 505 -12.08 -19.69 -9.26
C ALA A 505 -10.58 -19.83 -8.91
N PRO A 506 -9.81 -18.72 -8.90
CA PRO A 506 -8.35 -18.76 -8.84
C PRO A 506 -7.78 -19.51 -7.63
N LEU A 507 -8.49 -19.47 -6.48
CA LEU A 507 -8.10 -20.18 -5.26
C LEU A 507 -8.88 -21.50 -5.08
N ALA A 508 -9.29 -22.13 -6.18
CA ALA A 508 -10.25 -23.24 -6.22
C ALA A 508 -11.61 -22.91 -5.57
N THR A 509 -11.92 -21.63 -5.37
CA THR A 509 -13.20 -21.14 -4.87
C THR A 509 -13.54 -19.80 -5.53
N ILE A 510 -14.83 -19.50 -5.60
CA ILE A 510 -15.32 -18.17 -5.98
C ILE A 510 -15.59 -17.41 -4.68
N PRO A 511 -15.10 -16.16 -4.52
CA PRO A 511 -15.38 -15.38 -3.32
C PRO A 511 -16.89 -15.30 -3.05
N GLY A 512 -17.31 -15.82 -1.89
CA GLY A 512 -18.70 -15.75 -1.47
C GLY A 512 -19.65 -16.79 -2.05
N VAL A 513 -19.17 -17.70 -2.91
CA VAL A 513 -19.96 -18.78 -3.51
C VAL A 513 -19.19 -20.09 -3.38
N ASP A 514 -19.73 -21.02 -2.60
CA ASP A 514 -19.15 -22.36 -2.50
C ASP A 514 -19.29 -23.12 -3.83
N PRO A 515 -18.40 -24.09 -4.10
CA PRO A 515 -18.41 -24.88 -5.34
C PRO A 515 -19.73 -25.54 -5.71
N ALA A 516 -20.43 -26.12 -4.73
CA ALA A 516 -21.72 -26.78 -4.96
C ALA A 516 -22.79 -25.75 -5.39
N SER A 517 -22.83 -24.59 -4.74
CA SER A 517 -23.68 -23.48 -5.16
C SER A 517 -23.32 -22.95 -6.56
N ALA A 518 -22.03 -22.82 -6.88
CA ALA A 518 -21.60 -22.35 -8.20
C ALA A 518 -22.06 -23.31 -9.32
N ALA A 519 -21.92 -24.62 -9.11
CA ALA A 519 -22.43 -25.65 -10.02
C ALA A 519 -23.96 -25.59 -10.14
N ALA A 520 -24.68 -25.46 -9.03
CA ALA A 520 -26.14 -25.35 -9.01
C ALA A 520 -26.67 -24.10 -9.73
N LEU A 521 -25.88 -23.01 -9.75
CA LEU A 521 -26.19 -21.78 -10.49
C LEU A 521 -25.87 -21.87 -11.99
N GLY A 522 -25.30 -22.98 -12.46
CA GLY A 522 -25.08 -23.26 -13.88
C GLY A 522 -23.64 -23.10 -14.37
N ALA A 523 -22.65 -22.97 -13.49
CA ALA A 523 -21.24 -23.07 -13.90
C ALA A 523 -20.95 -24.50 -14.37
N GLY A 524 -20.71 -24.68 -15.67
CA GLY A 524 -20.48 -26.02 -16.26
C GLY A 524 -19.08 -26.55 -16.03
N ALA A 525 -18.14 -25.67 -15.67
CA ALA A 525 -16.77 -25.96 -15.29
C ALA A 525 -16.21 -24.78 -14.49
N ALA A 526 -15.05 -24.95 -13.87
CA ALA A 526 -14.32 -23.87 -13.22
C ALA A 526 -12.82 -23.88 -13.56
N THR A 527 -12.25 -22.67 -13.69
CA THR A 527 -10.82 -22.50 -13.90
C THR A 527 -10.14 -22.10 -12.61
N VAL A 528 -9.03 -22.76 -12.28
CA VAL A 528 -8.26 -22.51 -11.06
C VAL A 528 -6.84 -22.08 -11.40
N ASP A 529 -6.24 -21.23 -10.57
CA ASP A 529 -4.85 -20.78 -10.72
C ASP A 529 -3.92 -21.77 -9.99
N GLY A 530 -3.39 -22.72 -10.75
CA GLY A 530 -2.46 -23.72 -10.24
C GLY A 530 -1.12 -23.13 -9.78
N ALA A 531 -0.73 -21.94 -10.26
CA ALA A 531 0.51 -21.29 -9.84
C ALA A 531 0.44 -20.77 -8.40
N ARG A 532 -0.75 -20.40 -7.91
CA ARG A 532 -0.97 -20.06 -6.49
C ARG A 532 -1.08 -21.31 -5.63
N LEU A 533 -1.88 -22.27 -6.07
CA LEU A 533 -2.20 -23.47 -5.29
C LEU A 533 -1.00 -24.41 -5.08
N LYS A 534 -0.04 -24.42 -6.02
CA LYS A 534 1.22 -25.18 -5.87
C LYS A 534 2.08 -24.70 -4.71
N VAL A 535 1.95 -23.45 -4.27
CA VAL A 535 2.73 -22.87 -3.16
C VAL A 535 1.95 -22.97 -1.86
N HIS A 536 0.66 -22.60 -1.89
CA HIS A 536 -0.24 -22.67 -0.74
C HIS A 536 -1.60 -23.17 -1.20
N PRO A 537 -2.11 -24.30 -0.68
CA PRO A 537 -1.57 -25.14 0.40
C PRO A 537 -0.39 -26.06 0.01
N GLY A 538 0.00 -26.08 -1.27
CA GLY A 538 1.04 -26.97 -1.78
C GLY A 538 0.47 -28.12 -2.60
N ALA A 539 1.17 -28.53 -3.66
CA ALA A 539 0.71 -29.60 -4.56
C ALA A 539 0.62 -30.97 -3.86
N GLU A 540 1.50 -31.26 -2.89
CA GLU A 540 1.49 -32.51 -2.12
C GLU A 540 0.23 -32.64 -1.26
N THR A 541 -0.15 -31.56 -0.55
CA THR A 541 -1.37 -31.51 0.25
C THR A 541 -2.63 -31.77 -0.58
N ILE A 542 -2.67 -31.24 -1.81
CA ILE A 542 -3.80 -31.40 -2.72
C ILE A 542 -3.82 -32.82 -3.30
N GLU A 543 -2.64 -33.37 -3.64
CA GLU A 543 -2.49 -34.76 -4.10
C GLU A 543 -2.96 -35.75 -3.02
N GLU A 544 -2.56 -35.56 -1.76
CA GLU A 544 -3.01 -36.37 -0.61
C GLU A 544 -4.52 -36.28 -0.37
N ALA A 545 -5.14 -35.14 -0.69
CA ALA A 545 -6.59 -34.95 -0.62
C ALA A 545 -7.36 -35.59 -1.78
N GLY A 546 -6.67 -36.24 -2.73
CA GLY A 546 -7.29 -36.85 -3.91
C GLY A 546 -7.51 -35.90 -5.08
N GLY A 547 -6.67 -34.86 -5.20
CA GLY A 547 -6.70 -33.86 -6.28
C GLY A 547 -7.61 -32.67 -6.02
N LEU A 548 -7.55 -31.64 -6.88
CA LEU A 548 -8.25 -30.36 -6.68
C LEU A 548 -9.77 -30.52 -6.55
N ALA A 549 -10.39 -31.42 -7.32
CA ALA A 549 -11.84 -31.63 -7.26
C ALA A 549 -12.28 -32.08 -5.87
N SER A 550 -11.58 -33.09 -5.31
CA SER A 550 -11.81 -33.61 -3.96
C SER A 550 -11.45 -32.57 -2.88
N PHE A 551 -10.31 -31.88 -3.05
CA PHE A 551 -9.81 -30.89 -2.10
C PHE A 551 -10.76 -29.70 -1.93
N ALA A 552 -11.28 -29.16 -3.03
CA ALA A 552 -12.16 -28.01 -3.01
C ALA A 552 -13.66 -28.36 -3.02
N GLY A 553 -14.03 -29.63 -3.22
CA GLY A 553 -15.43 -30.08 -3.23
C GLY A 553 -16.17 -29.71 -4.52
N TRP A 554 -15.47 -29.65 -5.65
CA TRP A 554 -16.09 -29.45 -6.96
C TRP A 554 -16.63 -30.77 -7.53
N ASN A 555 -17.82 -30.72 -8.12
CA ASN A 555 -18.47 -31.83 -8.81
C ASN A 555 -18.64 -31.57 -10.32
N VAL A 556 -17.97 -30.54 -10.84
CA VAL A 556 -17.89 -30.21 -12.26
C VAL A 556 -16.43 -30.24 -12.70
N PRO A 557 -16.18 -30.33 -14.02
CA PRO A 557 -14.86 -30.18 -14.63
C PRO A 557 -14.03 -29.01 -14.09
N LEU A 558 -12.77 -29.31 -13.73
CA LEU A 558 -11.78 -28.33 -13.28
C LEU A 558 -10.65 -28.17 -14.29
N PHE A 559 -10.39 -26.93 -14.67
CA PHE A 559 -9.33 -26.55 -15.59
C PHE A 559 -8.23 -25.81 -14.83
N VAL A 560 -6.99 -26.30 -14.90
CA VAL A 560 -5.88 -25.79 -14.09
C VAL A 560 -4.98 -24.93 -14.95
N ASP A 561 -4.91 -23.65 -14.62
CA ASP A 561 -3.99 -22.72 -15.23
C ASP A 561 -2.64 -22.74 -14.52
N VAL A 562 -1.61 -23.24 -15.19
CA VAL A 562 -0.21 -23.22 -14.73
C VAL A 562 0.67 -22.36 -15.64
N SER A 563 0.07 -21.53 -16.50
CA SER A 563 0.74 -20.81 -17.59
C SER A 563 1.51 -19.54 -17.19
N ALA A 564 1.79 -19.33 -15.89
CA ALA A 564 2.48 -18.14 -15.41
C ALA A 564 3.84 -17.90 -16.13
N PRO A 565 4.20 -16.65 -16.50
CA PRO A 565 5.26 -16.35 -17.48
C PRO A 565 6.70 -16.73 -17.12
N SER A 566 6.96 -17.21 -15.90
CA SER A 566 8.32 -17.47 -15.37
C SER A 566 8.63 -18.93 -15.08
N SER A 567 7.70 -19.87 -15.30
CA SER A 567 7.93 -21.29 -15.02
C SER A 567 8.49 -22.06 -16.21
N ASP A 568 9.49 -22.88 -15.94
CA ASP A 568 9.90 -23.97 -16.81
C ASP A 568 8.68 -24.82 -17.25
N PRO A 569 8.41 -24.98 -18.56
CA PRO A 569 7.21 -25.67 -19.06
C PRO A 569 7.05 -27.10 -18.52
N GLU A 570 8.14 -27.84 -18.34
CA GLU A 570 8.10 -29.20 -17.78
C GLU A 570 7.66 -29.19 -16.31
N ALA A 571 8.21 -28.27 -15.51
CA ALA A 571 7.84 -28.10 -14.12
C ALA A 571 6.37 -27.68 -13.97
N ALA A 572 5.86 -26.85 -14.88
CA ALA A 572 4.46 -26.43 -14.90
C ALA A 572 3.53 -27.63 -15.15
N VAL A 573 3.82 -28.46 -16.17
CA VAL A 573 3.05 -29.67 -16.46
C VAL A 573 3.13 -30.66 -15.30
N THR A 574 4.31 -30.88 -14.74
CA THR A 574 4.51 -31.77 -13.57
C THR A 574 3.69 -31.31 -12.36
N ALA A 575 3.70 -30.01 -12.07
CA ALA A 575 2.92 -29.45 -10.97
C ALA A 575 1.42 -29.66 -11.19
N ALA A 576 0.94 -29.50 -12.41
CA ALA A 576 -0.48 -29.69 -12.73
C ALA A 576 -0.94 -31.15 -12.54
N TYR A 577 -0.10 -32.13 -12.91
CA TYR A 577 -0.38 -33.55 -12.64
C TYR A 577 -0.50 -33.86 -11.15
N ARG A 578 0.27 -33.18 -10.29
CA ARG A 578 0.14 -33.34 -8.82
C ARG A 578 -1.11 -32.67 -8.26
N LEU A 579 -1.46 -31.50 -8.77
CA LEU A 579 -2.68 -30.80 -8.37
C LEU A 579 -3.94 -31.60 -8.74
N GLY A 580 -3.93 -32.27 -9.89
CA GLY A 580 -5.05 -33.05 -10.38
C GLY A 580 -6.16 -32.15 -10.94
N GLY A 581 -6.44 -32.32 -12.22
CA GLY A 581 -7.48 -31.59 -12.97
C GLY A 581 -7.66 -32.23 -14.33
N GLU A 582 -8.65 -31.80 -15.10
CA GLU A 582 -8.98 -32.48 -16.35
C GLU A 582 -8.30 -31.87 -17.55
N ILE A 583 -8.22 -30.54 -17.56
CA ILE A 583 -7.55 -29.77 -18.58
C ILE A 583 -6.49 -28.92 -17.90
N VAL A 584 -5.29 -28.90 -18.48
CA VAL A 584 -4.20 -28.08 -17.99
C VAL A 584 -3.73 -27.15 -19.09
N PHE A 585 -3.55 -25.88 -18.73
CA PHE A 585 -3.09 -24.85 -19.63
C PHE A 585 -1.58 -24.65 -19.48
N ALA A 586 -0.83 -24.95 -20.54
CA ALA A 586 0.61 -24.70 -20.59
C ALA A 586 0.94 -23.49 -21.48
N PRO A 587 1.98 -22.70 -21.15
CA PRO A 587 2.36 -21.53 -21.92
C PRO A 587 2.93 -21.95 -23.29
N ALA A 588 2.33 -21.45 -24.37
CA ALA A 588 2.69 -21.84 -25.74
C ALA A 588 3.61 -20.83 -26.44
N ALA A 589 4.74 -20.47 -25.83
CA ALA A 589 5.85 -19.96 -26.63
C ALA A 589 6.40 -21.12 -27.48
N ALA A 590 6.77 -20.88 -28.75
CA ALA A 590 7.17 -21.93 -29.68
C ALA A 590 8.32 -22.83 -29.17
N SER A 591 9.23 -22.27 -28.34
CA SER A 591 10.32 -22.98 -27.68
C SER A 591 9.93 -23.81 -26.44
N GLY A 592 8.75 -23.56 -25.86
CA GLY A 592 8.22 -24.27 -24.69
C GLY A 592 7.26 -25.42 -25.04
N ALA A 593 6.58 -25.34 -26.18
CA ALA A 593 5.54 -26.29 -26.59
C ALA A 593 6.07 -27.74 -26.68
N ARG A 594 7.24 -27.95 -27.28
CA ARG A 594 7.85 -29.28 -27.40
C ARG A 594 8.12 -29.91 -26.02
N ARG A 595 8.71 -29.15 -25.09
CA ARG A 595 9.04 -29.63 -23.74
C ARG A 595 7.78 -29.92 -22.91
N ALA A 596 6.75 -29.08 -23.04
CA ALA A 596 5.46 -29.33 -22.40
C ALA A 596 4.78 -30.61 -22.91
N LEU A 597 4.77 -30.82 -24.24
CA LEU A 597 4.25 -32.04 -24.87
C LEU A 597 5.04 -33.28 -24.46
N ALA A 598 6.38 -33.20 -24.47
CA ALA A 598 7.25 -34.28 -24.04
C ALA A 598 6.98 -34.71 -22.60
N GLU A 599 6.88 -33.75 -21.68
CA GLU A 599 6.61 -34.03 -20.27
C GLU A 599 5.19 -34.57 -20.05
N HIS A 600 4.20 -34.00 -20.75
CA HIS A 600 2.83 -34.49 -20.70
C HIS A 600 2.74 -35.93 -21.17
N ASN A 601 3.24 -36.24 -22.37
CA ASN A 601 3.25 -37.59 -22.94
C ASN A 601 3.96 -38.59 -22.01
N TRP A 602 5.09 -38.19 -21.41
CA TRP A 602 5.85 -39.03 -20.48
C TRP A 602 5.09 -39.33 -19.19
N LEU A 603 4.43 -38.33 -18.58
CA LEU A 603 3.62 -38.51 -17.38
C LEU A 603 2.35 -39.33 -17.68
N THR A 604 1.69 -39.10 -18.82
CA THR A 604 0.54 -39.91 -19.26
C THR A 604 0.94 -41.36 -19.46
N ALA A 605 2.06 -41.62 -20.13
CA ALA A 605 2.59 -42.97 -20.36
C ALA A 605 2.94 -43.71 -19.06
N GLN A 606 3.21 -42.99 -17.97
CA GLN A 606 3.43 -43.56 -16.64
C GLN A 606 2.15 -43.76 -15.83
N ARG A 607 0.98 -43.44 -16.40
CA ARG A 607 -0.34 -43.51 -15.74
C ARG A 607 -0.42 -42.69 -14.46
N ARG A 608 0.23 -41.51 -14.45
CA ARG A 608 0.18 -40.57 -13.31
C ARG A 608 -1.10 -39.75 -13.21
N GLY A 609 -2.04 -39.93 -14.15
CA GLY A 609 -3.34 -39.25 -14.18
C GLY A 609 -3.90 -39.21 -15.60
N GLU A 610 -5.22 -38.98 -15.71
CA GLU A 610 -5.92 -38.76 -16.98
C GLU A 610 -6.26 -37.27 -17.10
N MET A 611 -5.42 -36.52 -17.82
CA MET A 611 -5.65 -35.10 -18.11
C MET A 611 -5.31 -34.78 -19.57
N SER A 612 -5.88 -33.70 -20.09
CA SER A 612 -5.62 -33.17 -21.43
C SER A 612 -4.77 -31.90 -21.34
N LEU A 613 -3.72 -31.81 -22.17
CA LEU A 613 -2.87 -30.62 -22.25
C LEU A 613 -3.39 -29.66 -23.33
N TRP A 614 -3.69 -28.41 -22.95
CA TRP A 614 -4.17 -27.38 -23.87
C TRP A 614 -3.14 -26.26 -24.02
N ALA A 615 -3.02 -25.73 -25.23
CA ALA A 615 -2.07 -24.66 -25.54
C ALA A 615 -2.63 -23.29 -25.13
N THR A 616 -1.85 -22.52 -24.35
CA THR A 616 -2.20 -21.13 -24.01
C THR A 616 -1.62 -20.16 -25.02
N VAL A 617 -2.48 -19.52 -25.80
CA VAL A 617 -2.15 -18.63 -26.91
C VAL A 617 -2.58 -17.19 -26.58
N PRO A 618 -1.66 -16.22 -26.49
CA PRO A 618 -2.06 -14.84 -26.30
C PRO A 618 -2.68 -14.27 -27.58
N VAL A 619 -3.68 -13.37 -27.47
CA VAL A 619 -4.37 -12.75 -28.62
C VAL A 619 -3.38 -12.10 -29.59
N ARG A 620 -2.28 -11.52 -29.09
CA ARG A 620 -1.22 -10.94 -29.94
C ARG A 620 -0.59 -11.93 -30.92
N LEU A 621 -0.63 -13.23 -30.65
CA LEU A 621 -0.12 -14.27 -31.55
C LEU A 621 -0.89 -14.31 -32.89
N ALA A 622 -2.13 -13.79 -32.93
CA ALA A 622 -2.90 -13.62 -34.17
C ALA A 622 -2.11 -12.86 -35.26
N HIS A 623 -1.25 -11.93 -34.83
CA HIS A 623 -0.46 -11.06 -35.71
C HIS A 623 0.91 -11.66 -36.05
N ASP A 624 1.38 -12.68 -35.32
CA ASP A 624 2.63 -13.40 -35.57
C ASP A 624 2.36 -14.78 -36.22
N ARG A 625 2.15 -14.74 -37.54
CA ARG A 625 1.89 -15.95 -38.32
C ARG A 625 3.04 -16.96 -38.29
N ALA A 626 4.28 -16.54 -38.05
CA ALA A 626 5.41 -17.46 -38.01
C ALA A 626 5.37 -18.28 -36.71
N ALA A 627 5.20 -17.62 -35.58
CA ALA A 627 5.10 -18.30 -34.29
C ALA A 627 3.84 -19.19 -34.19
N LEU A 628 2.70 -18.75 -34.74
CA LEU A 628 1.49 -19.57 -34.81
C LEU A 628 1.69 -20.83 -35.66
N ARG A 629 2.30 -20.71 -36.84
CA ARG A 629 2.63 -21.88 -37.69
C ARG A 629 3.61 -22.81 -37.00
N GLU A 630 4.60 -22.28 -36.29
CA GLU A 630 5.54 -23.12 -35.55
C GLU A 630 4.81 -23.91 -34.45
N LEU A 631 3.93 -23.27 -33.66
CA LEU A 631 3.13 -23.95 -32.65
C LEU A 631 2.28 -25.09 -33.24
N LEU A 632 1.60 -24.84 -34.36
CA LEU A 632 0.80 -25.85 -35.07
C LEU A 632 1.68 -26.98 -35.64
N ALA A 633 2.86 -26.65 -36.17
CA ALA A 633 3.79 -27.66 -36.67
C ALA A 633 4.33 -28.55 -35.53
N ARG A 634 4.67 -27.98 -34.36
CA ARG A 634 5.09 -28.76 -33.18
C ARG A 634 4.00 -29.72 -32.72
N HIS A 635 2.77 -29.23 -32.74
CA HIS A 635 1.62 -30.02 -32.40
C HIS A 635 1.43 -31.22 -33.36
N GLU A 636 1.48 -30.99 -34.67
CA GLU A 636 1.37 -32.05 -35.67
C GLU A 636 2.54 -33.04 -35.63
N ASP A 637 3.76 -32.54 -35.43
CA ASP A 637 4.98 -33.35 -35.32
C ASP A 637 4.88 -34.34 -34.15
N ASP A 638 4.34 -33.91 -33.01
CA ASP A 638 4.15 -34.78 -31.85
C ASP A 638 3.14 -35.89 -32.15
N ILE A 639 1.97 -35.56 -32.72
CA ILE A 639 0.97 -36.57 -33.13
C ILE A 639 1.57 -37.55 -34.14
N ARG A 640 2.25 -37.06 -35.18
CA ARG A 640 2.89 -37.91 -36.21
C ARG A 640 3.92 -38.86 -35.61
N SER A 641 4.58 -38.44 -34.53
CA SER A 641 5.59 -39.24 -33.82
C SER A 641 4.99 -40.21 -32.80
N GLY A 642 3.68 -40.20 -32.58
CA GLY A 642 2.98 -41.08 -31.65
C GLY A 642 2.66 -40.47 -30.28
N GLY A 643 2.75 -39.14 -30.15
CA GLY A 643 2.29 -38.39 -28.98
C GLY A 643 0.81 -38.01 -29.04
N LEU A 644 0.31 -37.41 -27.97
CA LEU A 644 -1.09 -37.00 -27.85
C LEU A 644 -1.37 -35.63 -28.48
N GLY A 645 -0.35 -34.79 -28.63
CA GLY A 645 -0.54 -33.40 -29.03
C GLY A 645 -1.32 -32.57 -28.00
N PHE A 646 -1.93 -31.45 -28.44
CA PHE A 646 -2.75 -30.59 -27.59
C PHE A 646 -4.24 -30.90 -27.78
N GLY A 647 -4.98 -31.14 -26.71
CA GLY A 647 -6.42 -31.44 -26.80
C GLY A 647 -7.28 -30.24 -27.21
N GLY A 648 -6.80 -29.02 -26.99
CA GLY A 648 -7.51 -27.78 -27.33
C GLY A 648 -6.63 -26.53 -27.18
N VAL A 649 -7.23 -25.36 -27.37
CA VAL A 649 -6.53 -24.07 -27.30
C VAL A 649 -7.26 -23.10 -26.38
N ARG A 650 -6.51 -22.47 -25.48
CA ARG A 650 -6.94 -21.37 -24.62
C ARG A 650 -6.35 -20.06 -25.11
N ILE A 651 -7.21 -19.11 -25.43
CA ILE A 651 -6.85 -17.76 -25.86
C ILE A 651 -6.88 -16.82 -24.66
N VAL A 652 -5.81 -16.04 -24.44
CA VAL A 652 -5.63 -15.13 -23.28
C VAL A 652 -5.27 -13.70 -23.71
N GLU A 653 -5.47 -12.73 -22.81
CA GLU A 653 -5.31 -11.25 -22.98
C GLU A 653 -6.61 -10.53 -23.41
N ALA A 654 -6.81 -9.30 -22.92
CA ALA A 654 -8.12 -8.63 -22.82
C ALA A 654 -8.77 -8.21 -24.15
N THR A 655 -10.04 -8.58 -24.30
CA THR A 655 -11.00 -8.22 -25.38
C THR A 655 -11.58 -6.81 -25.25
N GLY A 656 -10.81 -5.85 -24.72
CA GLY A 656 -11.27 -4.45 -24.59
C GLY A 656 -11.04 -3.55 -25.78
N ASP A 657 -10.31 -4.05 -26.78
CA ASP A 657 -10.08 -3.40 -28.06
C ASP A 657 -10.96 -4.10 -29.11
N PRO A 658 -11.73 -3.38 -29.96
CA PRO A 658 -12.36 -3.97 -31.14
C PRO A 658 -11.41 -4.84 -31.98
N GLN A 659 -10.11 -4.49 -32.03
CA GLN A 659 -9.07 -5.27 -32.72
C GLN A 659 -8.83 -6.66 -32.08
N ALA A 660 -9.15 -6.84 -30.79
CA ALA A 660 -9.05 -8.12 -30.12
C ALA A 660 -10.12 -9.11 -30.60
N GLY A 661 -11.34 -8.64 -30.92
CA GLY A 661 -12.38 -9.46 -31.52
C GLY A 661 -11.97 -10.01 -32.88
N ASP A 662 -11.39 -9.16 -33.73
CA ASP A 662 -10.83 -9.56 -35.02
C ASP A 662 -9.67 -10.54 -34.86
N ALA A 663 -8.80 -10.32 -33.87
CA ALA A 663 -7.69 -11.22 -33.57
C ALA A 663 -8.15 -12.60 -33.08
N VAL A 664 -9.21 -12.67 -32.26
CA VAL A 664 -9.84 -13.94 -31.86
C VAL A 664 -10.45 -14.65 -33.08
N ALA A 665 -11.15 -13.93 -33.96
CA ALA A 665 -11.67 -14.49 -35.20
C ALA A 665 -10.55 -15.03 -36.12
N LEU A 666 -9.43 -14.31 -36.24
CA LEU A 666 -8.25 -14.76 -37.00
C LEU A 666 -7.61 -16.02 -36.40
N LEU A 667 -7.47 -16.08 -35.07
CA LEU A 667 -6.94 -17.26 -34.39
C LEU A 667 -7.86 -18.46 -34.58
N THR A 668 -9.15 -18.30 -34.32
CA THR A 668 -10.14 -19.39 -34.45
C THR A 668 -10.23 -19.92 -35.88
N ALA A 669 -10.11 -19.06 -36.90
CA ALA A 669 -10.04 -19.47 -38.31
C ALA A 669 -8.77 -20.27 -38.67
N ALA A 670 -7.68 -20.10 -37.92
CA ALA A 670 -6.42 -20.84 -38.13
C ALA A 670 -6.35 -22.16 -37.36
N LEU A 671 -7.28 -22.41 -36.43
CA LEU A 671 -7.32 -23.60 -35.58
C LEU A 671 -8.24 -24.68 -36.18
N ASP A 672 -7.83 -25.94 -36.02
CA ASP A 672 -8.62 -27.12 -36.37
C ASP A 672 -10.05 -27.02 -35.84
N GLU A 673 -11.04 -27.17 -36.74
CA GLU A 673 -12.45 -27.11 -36.39
C GLU A 673 -12.83 -28.23 -35.42
N ALA A 674 -12.20 -29.40 -35.50
CA ALA A 674 -12.53 -30.54 -34.64
C ALA A 674 -12.13 -30.35 -33.16
N ARG A 675 -11.46 -29.25 -32.82
CA ARG A 675 -10.92 -29.01 -31.47
C ARG A 675 -11.65 -27.94 -30.70
N PRO A 676 -11.80 -28.11 -29.38
CA PRO A 676 -12.43 -27.12 -28.53
C PRO A 676 -11.56 -25.86 -28.40
N ARG A 677 -12.24 -24.72 -28.37
CA ARG A 677 -11.66 -23.38 -28.27
C ARG A 677 -12.15 -22.72 -27.00
N TYR A 678 -11.22 -22.16 -26.24
CA TYR A 678 -11.46 -21.55 -24.94
C TYR A 678 -11.00 -20.10 -24.96
N LEU A 679 -11.83 -19.18 -24.48
CA LEU A 679 -11.45 -17.78 -24.30
C LEU A 679 -11.47 -17.41 -22.82
N ALA A 680 -10.33 -16.89 -22.34
CA ALA A 680 -10.17 -16.45 -20.96
C ALA A 680 -10.55 -14.98 -20.77
N ALA A 681 -10.87 -14.61 -19.52
CA ALA A 681 -11.00 -13.23 -19.06
C ALA A 681 -12.07 -12.37 -19.78
N VAL A 682 -13.21 -12.97 -20.14
CA VAL A 682 -14.36 -12.24 -20.70
C VAL A 682 -15.01 -11.36 -19.63
N ARG A 683 -15.23 -10.08 -19.94
CA ARG A 683 -15.59 -9.06 -18.93
C ARG A 683 -17.09 -8.84 -18.76
N GLY A 684 -17.92 -9.35 -19.65
CA GLY A 684 -19.35 -9.13 -19.61
C GLY A 684 -20.13 -9.91 -20.66
N PRO A 685 -21.47 -9.74 -20.68
CA PRO A 685 -22.35 -10.51 -21.56
C PRO A 685 -22.18 -10.19 -23.05
N GLU A 686 -21.80 -8.95 -23.40
CA GLU A 686 -21.54 -8.56 -24.79
C GLU A 686 -20.33 -9.32 -25.36
N GLU A 687 -19.18 -9.22 -24.68
CA GLU A 687 -17.96 -9.95 -25.05
C GLU A 687 -18.18 -11.48 -25.06
N LEU A 688 -19.00 -12.00 -24.15
CA LEU A 688 -19.38 -13.41 -24.12
C LEU A 688 -20.10 -13.83 -25.41
N LEU A 689 -21.07 -13.07 -25.86
CA LEU A 689 -21.80 -13.38 -27.10
C LEU A 689 -20.91 -13.19 -28.35
N HIS A 690 -20.02 -12.20 -28.35
CA HIS A 690 -19.03 -12.04 -29.41
C HIS A 690 -18.04 -13.21 -29.47
N ALA A 691 -17.63 -13.75 -28.32
CA ALA A 691 -16.80 -14.95 -28.27
C ALA A 691 -17.52 -16.16 -28.88
N ILE A 692 -18.79 -16.36 -28.54
CA ILE A 692 -19.60 -17.44 -29.13
C ILE A 692 -19.76 -17.23 -30.64
N ASP A 693 -19.94 -15.99 -31.08
CA ASP A 693 -19.99 -15.64 -32.51
C ASP A 693 -18.68 -15.98 -33.23
N ALA A 694 -17.53 -15.82 -32.58
CA ALA A 694 -16.23 -16.23 -33.10
C ALA A 694 -16.00 -17.77 -33.04
N GLY A 695 -16.97 -18.56 -32.60
CA GLY A 695 -16.85 -20.02 -32.50
C GLY A 695 -16.04 -20.50 -31.29
N ILE A 696 -16.02 -19.73 -30.20
CA ILE A 696 -15.48 -20.16 -28.90
C ILE A 696 -16.49 -21.08 -28.20
N ASP A 697 -16.01 -22.19 -27.64
CA ASP A 697 -16.83 -23.21 -26.95
C ASP A 697 -16.88 -23.02 -25.45
N LEU A 698 -15.81 -22.49 -24.85
CA LEU A 698 -15.68 -22.33 -23.40
C LEU A 698 -15.29 -20.88 -23.11
N VAL A 699 -16.08 -20.21 -22.28
CA VAL A 699 -15.88 -18.79 -21.97
C VAL A 699 -15.64 -18.61 -20.48
N GLU A 700 -14.41 -18.23 -20.11
CA GLU A 700 -14.02 -17.91 -18.73
C GLU A 700 -14.42 -16.49 -18.35
N SER A 701 -14.96 -16.31 -17.16
CA SER A 701 -15.16 -14.96 -16.61
C SER A 701 -14.99 -14.90 -15.09
N ALA A 702 -14.29 -13.86 -14.65
CA ALA A 702 -14.27 -13.38 -13.26
C ALA A 702 -15.25 -12.20 -13.03
N ALA A 703 -15.96 -11.75 -14.07
CA ALA A 703 -16.88 -10.63 -13.99
C ALA A 703 -17.95 -10.76 -12.91
N PRO A 704 -18.52 -11.94 -12.60
CA PRO A 704 -19.54 -12.06 -11.55
C PRO A 704 -19.10 -11.52 -10.20
N GLN A 705 -17.91 -11.89 -9.74
CA GLN A 705 -17.35 -11.43 -8.46
C GLN A 705 -16.76 -10.02 -8.55
N GLU A 706 -16.12 -9.65 -9.66
CA GLU A 706 -15.51 -8.32 -9.83
C GLU A 706 -16.56 -7.20 -9.90
N LEU A 707 -17.66 -7.42 -10.63
CA LEU A 707 -18.77 -6.47 -10.73
C LEU A 707 -19.53 -6.40 -9.40
N ALA A 708 -19.75 -7.53 -8.73
CA ALA A 708 -20.37 -7.56 -7.41
C ALA A 708 -19.57 -6.78 -6.36
N ALA A 709 -18.23 -6.85 -6.38
CA ALA A 709 -17.38 -6.06 -5.49
C ALA A 709 -17.57 -4.55 -5.69
N ARG A 710 -17.94 -4.11 -6.90
CA ARG A 710 -18.24 -2.71 -7.25
C ARG A 710 -19.71 -2.33 -7.04
N GLY A 711 -20.55 -3.26 -6.55
CA GLY A 711 -21.99 -3.05 -6.40
C GLY A 711 -22.77 -3.04 -7.72
N ILE A 712 -22.27 -3.74 -8.75
CA ILE A 712 -22.89 -3.83 -10.07
C ILE A 712 -23.55 -5.20 -10.25
N ALA A 713 -24.86 -5.20 -10.46
CA ALA A 713 -25.64 -6.38 -10.82
C ALA A 713 -25.97 -6.38 -12.32
N LEU A 714 -25.81 -7.53 -12.97
CA LEU A 714 -26.19 -7.75 -14.38
C LEU A 714 -27.69 -8.02 -14.47
N THR A 715 -28.38 -7.35 -15.40
CA THR A 715 -29.81 -7.57 -15.66
C THR A 715 -30.06 -7.65 -17.16
N ALA A 716 -31.21 -8.19 -17.57
CA ALA A 716 -31.58 -8.28 -18.98
C ALA A 716 -31.64 -6.92 -19.70
N ASP A 717 -31.87 -5.83 -18.95
CA ASP A 717 -31.95 -4.46 -19.45
C ASP A 717 -30.62 -3.70 -19.35
N GLY A 718 -29.55 -4.36 -18.88
CA GLY A 718 -28.24 -3.76 -18.71
C GLY A 718 -27.69 -3.85 -17.28
N PRO A 719 -26.44 -3.43 -17.04
CA PRO A 719 -25.86 -3.43 -15.71
C PRO A 719 -26.45 -2.31 -14.83
N ILE A 720 -26.78 -2.63 -13.58
CA ILE A 720 -27.24 -1.66 -12.59
C ILE A 720 -26.26 -1.55 -11.42
N ALA A 721 -25.87 -0.31 -11.08
CA ALA A 721 -25.10 -0.03 -9.86
C ALA A 721 -26.04 0.00 -8.64
N VAL A 722 -26.37 -1.16 -8.08
CA VAL A 722 -27.31 -1.32 -6.95
C VAL A 722 -26.83 -0.65 -5.66
N SER A 723 -25.52 -0.36 -5.56
CA SER A 723 -24.93 0.45 -4.48
C SER A 723 -25.37 1.93 -4.50
N THR A 724 -25.89 2.44 -5.62
CA THR A 724 -26.28 3.85 -5.78
C THR A 724 -27.58 4.19 -5.03
N PRO A 725 -27.72 5.38 -4.41
CA PRO A 725 -28.89 5.78 -3.62
C PRO A 725 -30.25 5.69 -4.33
N ARG A 726 -30.28 5.72 -5.68
CA ARG A 726 -31.52 5.59 -6.46
C ARG A 726 -32.29 4.29 -6.19
N PHE A 727 -31.62 3.27 -5.68
CA PHE A 727 -32.23 1.97 -5.40
C PHE A 727 -32.69 1.80 -3.96
N ARG A 728 -32.56 2.83 -3.10
CA ARG A 728 -32.93 2.77 -1.68
C ARG A 728 -34.34 2.25 -1.42
N ASP A 729 -35.30 2.69 -2.23
CA ASP A 729 -36.72 2.37 -2.08
C ASP A 729 -37.26 1.55 -3.27
N ASP A 730 -36.37 0.96 -4.09
CA ASP A 730 -36.75 0.15 -5.25
C ASP A 730 -37.08 -1.29 -4.84
N LEU A 731 -38.38 -1.60 -4.71
CA LEU A 731 -38.87 -2.91 -4.31
C LEU A 731 -38.85 -3.96 -5.45
N ARG A 732 -38.39 -3.61 -6.65
CA ARG A 732 -38.25 -4.57 -7.74
C ARG A 732 -37.10 -5.55 -7.47
N PRO A 733 -37.17 -6.80 -7.97
CA PRO A 733 -36.02 -7.73 -7.93
C PRO A 733 -34.85 -7.16 -8.74
N LEU A 734 -33.61 -7.66 -8.50
CA LEU A 734 -32.44 -7.24 -9.30
C LEU A 734 -32.72 -7.40 -10.79
N ASP A 735 -33.24 -8.55 -11.19
CA ASP A 735 -33.74 -8.79 -12.54
C ASP A 735 -35.24 -9.12 -12.53
N ALA A 736 -36.02 -8.30 -13.23
CA ALA A 736 -37.47 -8.41 -13.32
C ALA A 736 -37.90 -9.67 -14.10
N GLU A 737 -37.05 -10.20 -14.98
CA GLU A 737 -37.29 -11.43 -15.74
C GLU A 737 -36.78 -12.71 -15.05
N GLY A 738 -36.48 -12.66 -13.75
CA GLY A 738 -36.19 -13.83 -12.91
C GLY A 738 -37.35 -14.84 -12.77
N GLY A 739 -38.36 -14.78 -13.64
CA GLY A 739 -39.50 -15.67 -13.74
C GLY A 739 -39.43 -16.59 -14.97
N ARG A 740 -38.32 -17.29 -15.18
CA ARG A 740 -38.32 -18.53 -15.97
C ARG A 740 -38.69 -19.68 -15.02
N GLU A 741 -39.65 -20.53 -15.39
CA GLU A 741 -40.20 -21.60 -14.53
C GLU A 741 -39.11 -22.35 -13.75
N GLY A 742 -39.22 -22.38 -12.42
CA GLY A 742 -38.26 -23.04 -11.52
C GLY A 742 -37.12 -22.17 -10.99
N ALA A 743 -37.05 -20.89 -11.36
CA ALA A 743 -36.05 -19.94 -10.87
C ALA A 743 -36.22 -19.58 -9.38
N THR A 744 -35.13 -19.63 -8.60
CA THR A 744 -35.07 -19.00 -7.26
C THR A 744 -35.32 -17.49 -7.40
N PRO A 745 -36.14 -16.87 -6.52
CA PRO A 745 -36.41 -15.44 -6.56
C PRO A 745 -35.11 -14.63 -6.43
N SER A 746 -34.92 -13.63 -7.29
CA SER A 746 -33.82 -12.68 -7.16
C SER A 746 -34.06 -11.74 -5.97
N ALA A 747 -32.98 -11.30 -5.31
CA ALA A 747 -33.06 -10.38 -4.20
C ALA A 747 -33.66 -9.04 -4.63
N ILE A 748 -34.34 -8.37 -3.69
CA ILE A 748 -34.93 -7.05 -3.93
C ILE A 748 -33.83 -5.99 -4.00
N ARG A 749 -33.89 -5.07 -4.97
CA ARG A 749 -32.91 -3.99 -5.18
C ARG A 749 -32.71 -3.14 -3.93
N ALA A 750 -33.78 -2.72 -3.26
CA ALA A 750 -33.72 -1.99 -1.99
C ALA A 750 -33.02 -2.76 -0.88
N TYR A 751 -33.25 -4.07 -0.79
CA TYR A 751 -32.59 -4.91 0.22
C TYR A 751 -31.09 -5.04 -0.08
N VAL A 752 -30.72 -5.31 -1.33
CA VAL A 752 -29.31 -5.39 -1.74
C VAL A 752 -28.61 -4.04 -1.56
N HIS A 753 -29.26 -2.93 -1.92
CA HIS A 753 -28.77 -1.58 -1.65
C HIS A 753 -28.51 -1.38 -0.15
N HIS A 754 -29.48 -1.73 0.70
CA HIS A 754 -29.32 -1.69 2.15
C HIS A 754 -28.10 -2.49 2.62
N LEU A 755 -27.89 -3.71 2.11
CA LEU A 755 -26.72 -4.54 2.44
C LEU A 755 -25.39 -3.87 2.05
N TYR A 756 -25.30 -3.22 0.88
CA TYR A 756 -24.12 -2.43 0.52
C TYR A 756 -23.94 -1.18 1.38
N ARG A 757 -25.04 -0.55 1.84
CA ARG A 757 -24.96 0.64 2.71
C ARG A 757 -24.47 0.33 4.12
N ILE A 758 -24.61 -0.90 4.57
CA ILE A 758 -24.12 -1.37 5.89
C ILE A 758 -22.83 -2.20 5.78
N ASP A 759 -22.19 -2.23 4.60
CA ASP A 759 -20.99 -3.02 4.31
C ASP A 759 -21.12 -4.51 4.70
N ALA A 760 -22.31 -5.08 4.57
CA ALA A 760 -22.53 -6.49 4.88
C ALA A 760 -21.86 -7.38 3.82
N PRO A 761 -21.05 -8.39 4.21
CA PRO A 761 -20.43 -9.32 3.25
C PRO A 761 -21.45 -10.04 2.36
N SER A 762 -22.67 -10.25 2.88
CA SER A 762 -23.79 -10.84 2.15
C SER A 762 -24.23 -10.01 0.93
N ALA A 763 -23.91 -8.71 0.86
CA ALA A 763 -24.19 -7.86 -0.30
C ALA A 763 -23.46 -8.38 -1.55
N VAL A 764 -22.13 -8.48 -1.45
CA VAL A 764 -21.27 -8.97 -2.53
C VAL A 764 -21.62 -10.42 -2.86
N GLN A 765 -21.80 -11.27 -1.85
CA GLN A 765 -22.19 -12.68 -2.06
C GLN A 765 -23.51 -12.80 -2.86
N SER A 766 -24.52 -12.02 -2.51
CA SER A 766 -25.82 -12.06 -3.19
C SER A 766 -25.70 -11.61 -4.64
N VAL A 767 -24.94 -10.54 -4.91
CA VAL A 767 -24.76 -10.04 -6.28
C VAL A 767 -23.84 -10.96 -7.10
N THR A 768 -22.83 -11.58 -6.51
CA THR A 768 -21.99 -12.58 -7.19
C THR A 768 -22.82 -13.78 -7.64
N ARG A 769 -23.66 -14.33 -6.76
CA ARG A 769 -24.56 -15.45 -7.11
C ARG A 769 -25.52 -15.07 -8.25
N HIS A 770 -26.09 -13.86 -8.18
CA HIS A 770 -26.96 -13.32 -9.22
C HIS A 770 -26.25 -13.20 -10.58
N ASN A 771 -25.07 -12.56 -10.60
CA ASN A 771 -24.30 -12.34 -11.82
C ASN A 771 -23.80 -13.65 -12.45
N LEU A 772 -23.37 -14.61 -11.62
CA LEU A 772 -22.91 -15.93 -12.08
C LEU A 772 -24.05 -16.66 -12.79
N ARG A 773 -25.23 -16.72 -12.15
CA ARG A 773 -26.43 -17.31 -12.73
C ARG A 773 -26.83 -16.61 -14.03
N PHE A 774 -26.79 -15.29 -14.06
CA PHE A 774 -27.13 -14.50 -15.25
C PHE A 774 -26.27 -14.90 -16.46
N LEU A 775 -24.94 -14.95 -16.30
CA LEU A 775 -24.04 -15.34 -17.40
C LEU A 775 -24.21 -16.82 -17.79
N ALA A 776 -24.37 -17.72 -16.81
CA ALA A 776 -24.61 -19.13 -17.09
C ALA A 776 -25.91 -19.36 -17.90
N GLU A 777 -26.99 -18.66 -17.53
CA GLU A 777 -28.27 -18.72 -18.25
C GLU A 777 -28.19 -18.08 -19.64
N LEU A 778 -27.43 -16.99 -19.81
CA LEU A 778 -27.18 -16.37 -21.10
C LEU A 778 -26.47 -17.34 -22.04
N THR A 779 -25.41 -18.01 -21.57
CA THR A 779 -24.69 -19.01 -22.36
C THR A 779 -25.56 -20.23 -22.68
N ALA A 780 -26.36 -20.71 -21.73
CA ALA A 780 -27.31 -21.80 -21.98
C ALA A 780 -28.42 -21.40 -22.98
N GLY A 781 -28.86 -20.14 -22.94
CA GLY A 781 -29.78 -19.56 -23.92
C GLY A 781 -29.18 -19.49 -25.32
N ALA A 782 -27.94 -19.02 -25.44
CA ALA A 782 -27.18 -19.01 -26.68
C ALA A 782 -27.04 -20.43 -27.26
N ARG A 783 -26.66 -21.41 -26.43
CA ARG A 783 -26.54 -22.82 -26.82
C ARG A 783 -27.85 -23.38 -27.37
N ARG A 784 -29.00 -23.14 -26.71
CA ARG A 784 -30.32 -23.54 -27.23
C ARG A 784 -30.64 -22.87 -28.56
N ALA A 785 -30.37 -21.57 -28.67
CA ALA A 785 -30.63 -20.82 -29.90
C ALA A 785 -29.75 -21.29 -31.08
N ILE A 786 -28.53 -21.77 -30.84
CA ILE A 786 -27.68 -22.42 -31.85
C ILE A 786 -28.33 -23.72 -32.32
N GLY A 787 -28.73 -24.59 -31.38
CA GLY A 787 -29.41 -25.86 -31.71
C GLY A 787 -30.73 -25.69 -32.48
N GLU A 788 -31.42 -24.57 -32.25
CA GLU A 788 -32.67 -24.21 -32.93
C GLU A 788 -32.45 -23.39 -34.22
N GLY A 789 -31.20 -23.10 -34.61
CA GLY A 789 -30.88 -22.32 -35.82
C GLY A 789 -31.29 -20.84 -35.76
N ARG A 790 -31.51 -20.29 -34.56
CA ARG A 790 -31.99 -18.91 -34.32
C ARG A 790 -31.02 -18.04 -33.52
N TYR A 791 -29.76 -18.45 -33.43
CA TYR A 791 -28.74 -17.76 -32.63
C TYR A 791 -28.54 -16.28 -33.01
N PRO A 792 -28.40 -15.89 -34.30
CA PRO A 792 -28.22 -14.48 -34.65
C PRO A 792 -29.37 -13.59 -34.15
N ALA A 793 -30.62 -14.04 -34.33
CA ALA A 793 -31.80 -13.33 -33.84
C ALA A 793 -31.84 -13.25 -32.30
N TYR A 794 -31.42 -14.31 -31.60
CA TYR A 794 -31.32 -14.32 -30.14
C TYR A 794 -30.27 -13.32 -29.63
N ARG A 795 -29.06 -13.35 -30.23
CA ARG A 795 -27.96 -12.45 -29.92
C ARG A 795 -28.36 -10.99 -30.14
N ASP A 796 -28.88 -10.68 -31.32
CA ASP A 796 -29.23 -9.29 -31.69
C ASP A 796 -30.36 -8.74 -30.82
N ALA A 797 -31.36 -9.56 -30.50
CA ALA A 797 -32.43 -9.19 -29.58
C ALA A 797 -31.89 -8.90 -28.16
N PHE A 798 -30.97 -9.73 -27.65
CA PHE A 798 -30.34 -9.50 -26.36
C PHE A 798 -29.47 -8.24 -26.37
N LEU A 799 -28.55 -8.10 -27.33
CA LEU A 799 -27.64 -6.95 -27.41
C LEU A 799 -28.41 -5.64 -27.59
N HIS A 800 -29.43 -5.62 -28.44
CA HIS A 800 -30.28 -4.43 -28.61
C HIS A 800 -30.94 -4.02 -27.28
N ARG A 801 -31.45 -4.97 -26.51
CA ARG A 801 -32.07 -4.71 -25.21
C ARG A 801 -31.05 -4.25 -24.15
N PHE A 802 -29.95 -4.99 -24.03
CA PHE A 802 -28.91 -4.77 -23.03
C PHE A 802 -28.21 -3.42 -23.22
N THR A 803 -28.05 -2.96 -24.47
CA THR A 803 -27.37 -1.70 -24.81
C THR A 803 -28.29 -0.47 -24.79
N ALA A 804 -29.60 -0.64 -25.03
CA ALA A 804 -30.55 0.47 -25.19
C ALA A 804 -30.75 1.31 -23.91
N GLU A 805 -30.68 0.73 -22.71
CA GLU A 805 -30.82 1.48 -21.45
C GLU A 805 -29.47 1.87 -20.80
N SER A 806 -28.36 1.21 -21.15
CA SER A 806 -27.02 1.54 -20.64
C SER A 806 -26.55 2.94 -21.03
N GLY A 807 -27.15 3.59 -22.04
CA GLY A 807 -26.92 5.00 -22.37
C GLY A 807 -27.34 6.00 -21.27
N THR A 808 -27.98 5.55 -20.18
CA THR A 808 -28.44 6.40 -19.07
C THR A 808 -27.69 6.18 -17.75
N SER A 809 -26.72 5.26 -17.68
CA SER A 809 -25.98 4.94 -16.46
C SER A 809 -24.48 5.07 -16.70
N GLU A 810 -23.89 6.22 -16.33
CA GLU A 810 -22.44 6.44 -16.30
C GLU A 810 -21.74 5.29 -15.55
N LEU A 811 -21.11 4.37 -16.29
CA LEU A 811 -20.12 3.46 -15.73
C LEU A 811 -18.88 4.30 -15.38
N PRO A 812 -18.37 4.26 -14.14
CA PRO A 812 -17.17 5.01 -13.79
C PRO A 812 -15.98 4.48 -14.59
N THR A 813 -15.56 5.24 -15.60
CA THR A 813 -14.29 5.06 -16.30
C THR A 813 -13.17 5.61 -15.42
N GLY A 814 -12.68 4.79 -14.51
CA GLY A 814 -11.51 5.12 -13.69
C GLY A 814 -10.68 3.88 -13.44
N GLU A 815 -9.48 3.84 -14.00
CA GLU A 815 -8.41 2.97 -13.51
C GLU A 815 -8.20 3.26 -12.02
N VAL A 816 -8.68 2.35 -11.18
CA VAL A 816 -8.28 2.27 -9.79
C VAL A 816 -7.26 1.14 -9.74
N THR A 817 -6.02 1.51 -9.46
CA THR A 817 -4.93 0.59 -9.12
C THR A 817 -5.43 -0.44 -8.12
N VAL A 818 -5.48 -1.70 -8.55
CA VAL A 818 -5.66 -2.86 -7.67
C VAL A 818 -4.50 -2.84 -6.67
N PRO A 819 -4.74 -2.76 -5.36
CA PRO A 819 -3.69 -3.00 -4.39
C PRO A 819 -3.28 -4.46 -4.54
N THR A 820 -2.04 -4.68 -4.92
CA THR A 820 -1.39 -6.00 -4.90
C THR A 820 -1.46 -6.55 -3.49
N ALA A 821 -2.27 -7.59 -3.32
CA ALA A 821 -2.24 -8.47 -2.15
C ALA A 821 -1.13 -9.50 -2.29
#